data_AF-A0A8R2B3X0-F1
#
_entry.id   AF-A0A8R2B3X0-F1
#
_cell.length_a   1.000
_cell.length_b   1.000
_cell.length_c   1.000
_cell.angle_alpha   90.00
_cell.angle_beta   90.00
_cell.angle_gamma   90.00
#
_symmetry.space_group_name_H-M   'P 1'
#
loop_
_entity.id
_entity.type
_entity.pdbx_description
1 polymer ?
#
loop_
_entity_poly.entity_id
_entity_poly.type
_entity_poly.pdbx_seq_one_letter_code
_entity_poly.pdbx_strand_id
1 'polypeptide(L)'
;MRFLLPCFEVLPLDPLVKTTFQLREQSLIDLSNPSTKNPIDFIDTCMDIVLEFRQSDDFENVFMYPVCDVQDTEMENYSDHVLKTKGYDVMMIKDDGKSGQLNRGSDNSQYVALTRHTRLSHAMLLMKSKIRVHLIVFSNSPLSDSGDYTVVLQQKFGDNYLALLKKVSKIDSDAIIQRLTSENINCCDQFQDLLTNLKSLNKTIYLVSKIQPVDGIISLVKKTNKIKNIRFFFVLDNAAPGFSTINPFYSKQIAKDLLVNVYQNGRWVTYKEIKFINVINTQTSMKKTLLANLSNISLKNVSVKYIGLNPQDTIVDTRYNNVEYDELGPIEYSGLASDGSLKMGVAPFIPTVSDITADPILSWAVPKNMSLEEASTIPVPYSMAYYMLIVISGITKENSVLVHSGLTAVGRAAIDICLEKKCKIYVTVSDSKQMELLKQRFPLLPHSNVIIYEKENFEIKFLMANHKMDVIINCLEGDDFYATFRVIADHGKFFQLTKSDMKKKYKMGTLKFLKCISFFSIGMDRIMAECEETKQVIQKLIEQGLNNGTIKPFDRHVLTGACTGTQALETLENLTRENEFKRVVISTSKAIDVGNAINQFQCFPDKVYFVIGNACDDWLCLVEWLAQRGALKVVVGLETHSLTPTVSRKFNIFLDRYKGITVQLVSQSLLDTEQSAHDLLKSSTATYLLAAVFFVSGVEEKMIENMQFAMGQIVTKHNQKTLFTCLFCGGAKTCDQLKSTGVNALCLSWGQNGDKPKLSKIIPILENLIMKSDALTNAVVVCSEHEADKWTRMTILFIYSYSITQRTAVPNYR
;
A
#
# COMPACT_ATOMS: atom_id res chain seq x y z
N MET A 1 -29.98 35.14 -3.56
CA MET A 1 -28.64 34.58 -3.90
C MET A 1 -28.38 33.38 -3.00
N ARG A 2 -28.56 32.16 -3.51
CA ARG A 2 -28.16 30.92 -2.81
C ARG A 2 -26.67 30.74 -3.03
N PHE A 3 -25.85 31.00 -2.01
CA PHE A 3 -24.46 30.58 -2.00
C PHE A 3 -24.45 29.05 -1.92
N LEU A 4 -24.21 28.40 -3.06
CA LEU A 4 -23.79 27.00 -3.11
C LEU A 4 -22.38 26.94 -2.51
N LEU A 5 -22.30 26.55 -1.23
CA LEU A 5 -21.03 26.17 -0.63
C LEU A 5 -20.50 24.95 -1.40
N PRO A 6 -19.21 24.94 -1.80
CA PRO A 6 -18.61 23.78 -2.43
C PRO A 6 -18.75 22.60 -1.46
N CYS A 7 -19.32 21.50 -1.94
CA CYS A 7 -19.34 20.25 -1.20
C CYS A 7 -17.88 19.85 -0.94
N PHE A 8 -17.48 19.91 0.33
CA PHE A 8 -16.19 19.42 0.76
C PHE A 8 -16.22 17.89 0.64
N GLU A 9 -15.59 17.36 -0.41
CA GLU A 9 -15.13 15.99 -0.41
C GLU A 9 -14.11 15.83 0.73
N VAL A 10 -14.62 15.41 1.89
CA VAL A 10 -13.80 14.73 2.87
C VAL A 10 -13.44 13.42 2.20
N LEU A 11 -12.23 13.30 1.68
CA LEU A 11 -11.68 12.00 1.33
C LEU A 11 -11.66 11.17 2.63
N PRO A 12 -12.51 10.14 2.79
CA PRO A 12 -12.05 9.00 3.58
C PRO A 12 -10.69 8.60 2.99
N LEU A 13 -9.79 8.03 3.79
CA LEU A 13 -8.93 7.00 3.22
C LEU A 13 -9.93 6.05 2.56
N ASP A 14 -10.06 6.12 1.23
CA ASP A 14 -11.04 5.32 0.49
C ASP A 14 -10.98 3.93 1.11
N PRO A 15 -12.09 3.38 1.62
CA PRO A 15 -12.08 2.01 2.11
C PRO A 15 -11.54 1.20 0.95
N LEU A 16 -10.31 0.68 1.13
CA LEU A 16 -9.46 0.06 0.10
C LEU A 16 -10.32 -0.39 -1.08
N VAL A 17 -10.39 0.46 -2.11
CA VAL A 17 -11.16 0.09 -3.29
C VAL A 17 -10.55 -1.23 -3.74
N LYS A 18 -11.38 -2.28 -3.86
CA LYS A 18 -11.01 -3.48 -4.60
C LYS A 18 -10.68 -3.03 -6.02
N THR A 19 -9.44 -2.63 -6.24
CA THR A 19 -8.88 -2.43 -7.56
C THR A 19 -7.93 -3.58 -7.77
N THR A 20 -8.35 -4.52 -8.60
CA THR A 20 -7.48 -5.60 -9.05
C THR A 20 -6.53 -5.00 -10.09
N PHE A 21 -5.31 -4.69 -9.69
CA PHE A 21 -4.25 -4.31 -10.64
C PHE A 21 -3.53 -5.57 -11.10
N GLN A 22 -3.19 -5.61 -12.39
CA GLN A 22 -2.32 -6.63 -12.96
C GLN A 22 -0.94 -6.03 -13.19
N LEU A 23 0.09 -6.74 -12.71
CA LEU A 23 1.49 -6.39 -12.93
C LEU A 23 2.12 -7.32 -13.96
N ARG A 24 2.82 -6.74 -14.93
CA ARG A 24 3.53 -7.47 -15.99
C ARG A 24 4.98 -6.97 -16.06
N GLU A 25 5.93 -7.89 -16.09
CA GLU A 25 7.33 -7.58 -16.35
C GLU A 25 7.55 -7.49 -17.86
N GLN A 26 8.33 -6.50 -18.31
CA GLN A 26 8.76 -6.43 -19.70
C GLN A 26 10.11 -7.13 -19.83
N SER A 27 10.21 -8.10 -20.75
CA SER A 27 11.49 -8.74 -21.07
C SER A 27 11.79 -8.62 -22.56
N LEU A 28 13.07 -8.39 -22.87
CA LEU A 28 13.59 -8.51 -24.22
C LEU A 28 13.84 -9.98 -24.55
N ILE A 29 13.60 -10.37 -25.80
CA ILE A 29 13.89 -11.70 -26.35
C ILE A 29 14.86 -11.52 -27.51
N ASP A 30 16.02 -12.16 -27.44
CA ASP A 30 16.95 -12.28 -28.55
C ASP A 30 16.40 -13.29 -29.58
N LEU A 31 16.08 -12.81 -30.78
CA LEU A 31 15.52 -13.64 -31.86
C LEU A 31 16.55 -14.63 -32.43
N SER A 32 17.85 -14.40 -32.18
CA SER A 32 18.91 -15.33 -32.59
C SER A 32 19.05 -16.51 -31.63
N ASN A 33 18.85 -16.27 -30.32
CA ASN A 33 18.79 -17.31 -29.30
C ASN A 33 18.07 -16.79 -28.03
N PRO A 34 16.84 -17.22 -27.76
CA PRO A 34 16.06 -16.70 -26.64
C PRO A 34 16.57 -17.14 -25.26
N SER A 35 17.56 -18.04 -25.17
CA SER A 35 18.23 -18.45 -23.92
C SER A 35 17.27 -18.96 -22.83
N THR A 36 16.19 -19.61 -23.24
CA THR A 36 15.19 -20.20 -22.35
C THR A 36 15.74 -21.44 -21.63
N LYS A 37 15.31 -21.70 -20.39
CA LYS A 37 15.92 -22.73 -19.53
C LYS A 37 15.54 -24.15 -19.95
N ASN A 38 14.33 -24.34 -20.48
CA ASN A 38 13.81 -25.65 -20.85
C ASN A 38 12.85 -25.54 -22.06
N PRO A 39 12.49 -26.67 -22.72
CA PRO A 39 11.58 -26.68 -23.86
C PRO A 39 10.20 -26.06 -23.61
N ILE A 40 9.65 -26.20 -22.39
CA ILE A 40 8.36 -25.64 -22.02
C ILE A 40 8.42 -24.10 -21.99
N ASP A 41 9.46 -23.53 -21.38
CA ASP A 41 9.69 -22.07 -21.36
C ASP A 41 9.84 -21.50 -22.79
N PHE A 42 10.44 -22.29 -23.70
CA PHE A 42 10.54 -21.94 -25.12
C PHE A 42 9.17 -21.92 -25.80
N ILE A 43 8.35 -22.93 -25.59
CA ILE A 43 6.98 -22.99 -26.14
C ILE A 43 6.13 -21.84 -25.60
N ASP A 44 6.22 -21.53 -24.31
CA ASP A 44 5.55 -20.36 -23.73
C ASP A 44 6.04 -19.06 -24.39
N THR A 45 7.34 -18.95 -24.68
CA THR A 45 7.91 -17.81 -25.41
C THR A 45 7.43 -17.71 -26.85
N CYS A 46 7.34 -18.84 -27.57
CA CYS A 46 6.73 -18.89 -28.90
C CYS A 46 5.28 -18.43 -28.86
N MET A 47 4.49 -18.93 -27.91
CA MET A 47 3.10 -18.55 -27.75
C MET A 47 2.93 -17.08 -27.37
N ASP A 48 3.81 -16.53 -26.53
CA ASP A 48 3.78 -15.10 -26.21
C ASP A 48 4.10 -14.22 -27.43
N ILE A 49 4.96 -14.69 -28.34
CA ILE A 49 5.23 -14.01 -29.62
C ILE A 49 4.04 -14.14 -30.57
N VAL A 50 3.40 -15.31 -30.67
CA VAL A 50 2.19 -15.48 -31.48
C VAL A 50 1.06 -14.59 -30.95
N LEU A 51 0.95 -14.51 -29.63
CA LEU A 51 -0.03 -13.69 -28.93
C LEU A 51 0.43 -12.23 -28.79
N GLU A 52 1.53 -11.80 -29.44
CA GLU A 52 2.11 -10.45 -29.37
C GLU A 52 1.01 -9.41 -29.44
N PHE A 53 0.62 -8.94 -28.26
CA PHE A 53 -0.41 -7.95 -28.01
C PHE A 53 -1.72 -8.20 -28.80
N ARG A 54 -2.46 -9.24 -28.41
CA ARG A 54 -3.93 -9.28 -28.54
C ARG A 54 -4.54 -8.02 -27.91
N GLN A 55 -4.59 -6.94 -28.66
CA GLN A 55 -5.12 -5.67 -28.18
C GLN A 55 -6.08 -5.01 -29.17
N SER A 56 -6.20 -5.46 -30.42
CA SER A 56 -7.37 -5.11 -31.21
C SER A 56 -8.52 -6.05 -30.87
N ASP A 57 -9.71 -5.51 -30.59
CA ASP A 57 -10.98 -6.24 -30.52
C ASP A 57 -11.32 -7.01 -31.83
N ASP A 58 -10.39 -7.09 -32.79
CA ASP A 58 -10.57 -7.56 -34.17
C ASP A 58 -9.95 -8.94 -34.48
N PHE A 59 -9.09 -9.52 -33.61
CA PHE A 59 -8.58 -10.88 -33.83
C PHE A 59 -9.43 -11.88 -33.06
N GLU A 60 -10.50 -12.32 -33.71
CA GLU A 60 -11.55 -13.07 -33.04
C GLU A 60 -11.04 -14.36 -32.39
N ASN A 61 -10.05 -15.10 -32.92
CA ASN A 61 -9.56 -16.35 -32.30
C ASN A 61 -8.13 -16.76 -32.70
N VAL A 62 -7.41 -17.45 -31.79
CA VAL A 62 -6.16 -18.19 -32.08
C VAL A 62 -6.46 -19.68 -31.96
N PHE A 63 -6.24 -20.41 -33.04
CA PHE A 63 -6.49 -21.84 -33.10
C PHE A 63 -5.17 -22.61 -33.07
N MET A 64 -5.05 -23.58 -32.18
CA MET A 64 -3.89 -24.45 -32.09
C MET A 64 -4.24 -25.88 -32.53
N TYR A 65 -3.38 -26.44 -33.37
CA TYR A 65 -3.52 -27.75 -34.00
C TYR A 65 -2.28 -28.60 -33.69
N PRO A 66 -2.39 -29.58 -32.78
CA PRO A 66 -1.33 -30.55 -32.59
C PRO A 66 -1.30 -31.49 -33.79
N VAL A 67 -0.20 -31.51 -34.53
CA VAL A 67 0.04 -32.41 -35.66
C VAL A 67 1.11 -33.41 -35.22
N CYS A 68 0.69 -34.38 -34.43
CA CYS A 68 1.54 -35.41 -33.81
C CYS A 68 0.99 -36.82 -34.09
N ASP A 69 1.85 -37.83 -33.94
CA ASP A 69 1.44 -39.24 -34.06
C ASP A 69 0.61 -39.67 -32.83
N VAL A 70 -0.25 -40.67 -32.99
CA VAL A 70 -1.30 -41.11 -32.02
C VAL A 70 -0.75 -41.58 -30.64
N GLN A 71 0.57 -41.54 -30.42
CA GLN A 71 1.26 -41.98 -29.20
C GLN A 71 2.41 -41.05 -28.78
N ASP A 72 2.46 -39.82 -29.31
CA ASP A 72 3.53 -38.86 -28.99
C ASP A 72 3.25 -38.12 -27.67
N THR A 73 3.47 -38.80 -26.55
CA THR A 73 3.18 -38.29 -25.19
C THR A 73 3.89 -36.97 -24.88
N GLU A 74 5.05 -36.71 -25.50
CA GLU A 74 5.80 -35.47 -25.30
C GLU A 74 5.07 -34.26 -25.92
N MET A 75 4.58 -34.42 -27.15
CA MET A 75 3.82 -33.38 -27.86
C MET A 75 2.44 -33.16 -27.25
N GLU A 76 1.80 -34.22 -26.74
CA GLU A 76 0.58 -34.11 -25.96
C GLU A 76 0.80 -33.27 -24.69
N ASN A 77 1.87 -33.55 -23.92
CA ASN A 77 2.21 -32.78 -22.73
C ASN A 77 2.43 -31.29 -23.03
N TYR A 78 3.10 -30.95 -24.13
CA TYR A 78 3.29 -29.56 -24.53
C TYR A 78 1.97 -28.88 -24.93
N SER A 79 1.11 -29.59 -25.65
CA SER A 79 -0.21 -29.09 -26.06
C SER A 79 -1.11 -28.82 -24.85
N ASP A 80 -1.11 -29.76 -23.90
CA ASP A 80 -1.86 -29.64 -22.64
C ASP A 80 -1.31 -28.54 -21.74
N HIS A 81 0.02 -28.32 -21.72
CA HIS A 81 0.62 -27.19 -21.02
C HIS A 81 0.13 -25.86 -21.58
N VAL A 82 0.15 -25.67 -22.91
CA VAL A 82 -0.34 -24.43 -23.54
C VAL A 82 -1.82 -24.21 -23.26
N LEU A 83 -2.65 -25.26 -23.30
CA LEU A 83 -4.05 -25.18 -22.89
C LEU A 83 -4.20 -24.72 -21.43
N LYS A 84 -3.40 -25.28 -20.53
CA LYS A 84 -3.46 -24.96 -19.10
C LYS A 84 -2.99 -23.53 -18.81
N THR A 85 -1.98 -23.04 -19.51
CA THR A 85 -1.39 -21.71 -19.26
C THR A 85 -2.03 -20.58 -20.08
N LYS A 86 -2.56 -20.88 -21.27
CA LYS A 86 -3.11 -19.90 -22.24
C LYS A 86 -4.55 -20.20 -22.66
N GLY A 87 -5.28 -21.11 -22.01
CA GLY A 87 -6.57 -21.63 -22.48
C GLY A 87 -7.71 -20.61 -22.70
N TYR A 88 -7.67 -19.44 -22.06
CA TYR A 88 -8.60 -18.34 -22.39
C TYR A 88 -8.29 -17.70 -23.75
N ASP A 89 -7.03 -17.79 -24.18
CA ASP A 89 -6.51 -17.17 -25.38
C ASP A 89 -6.38 -18.13 -26.56
N VAL A 90 -6.49 -19.45 -26.37
CA VAL A 90 -6.21 -20.44 -27.41
C VAL A 90 -7.31 -21.48 -27.47
N MET A 91 -7.88 -21.70 -28.66
CA MET A 91 -8.79 -22.81 -28.92
C MET A 91 -8.06 -23.99 -29.56
N MET A 92 -8.12 -25.14 -28.91
CA MET A 92 -7.60 -26.38 -29.46
C MET A 92 -8.61 -27.04 -30.38
N ILE A 93 -8.14 -27.49 -31.54
CA ILE A 93 -8.93 -28.29 -32.47
C ILE A 93 -8.35 -29.69 -32.47
N LYS A 94 -9.15 -30.66 -32.00
CA LYS A 94 -8.80 -32.09 -32.05
C LYS A 94 -9.08 -32.60 -33.46
N ASP A 95 -8.08 -33.22 -34.08
CA ASP A 95 -8.25 -33.94 -35.34
C ASP A 95 -9.04 -35.22 -35.07
N ASP A 96 -10.31 -35.27 -35.48
CA ASP A 96 -11.19 -36.43 -35.31
C ASP A 96 -11.10 -37.42 -36.49
N GLY A 97 -10.19 -37.19 -37.45
CA GLY A 97 -9.91 -38.10 -38.57
C GLY A 97 -11.11 -38.34 -39.51
N LYS A 98 -12.26 -37.70 -39.29
CA LYS A 98 -13.51 -37.96 -40.01
C LYS A 98 -14.24 -36.72 -40.50
N SER A 99 -13.69 -35.53 -40.37
CA SER A 99 -14.38 -34.33 -40.85
C SER A 99 -13.44 -33.28 -41.44
N GLY A 100 -13.86 -32.65 -42.55
CA GLY A 100 -13.24 -31.46 -43.13
C GLY A 100 -13.41 -30.21 -42.23
N GLN A 101 -12.96 -30.29 -40.97
CA GLN A 101 -13.13 -29.28 -39.93
C GLN A 101 -12.03 -28.20 -39.90
N LEU A 102 -11.30 -27.98 -40.98
CA LEU A 102 -10.36 -26.85 -41.11
C LEU A 102 -11.03 -25.51 -41.49
N ASN A 103 -12.35 -25.49 -41.63
CA ASN A 103 -13.13 -24.29 -41.97
C ASN A 103 -13.58 -23.45 -40.75
N ARG A 104 -13.13 -23.75 -39.53
CA ARG A 104 -13.35 -22.85 -38.38
C ARG A 104 -12.35 -21.69 -38.42
N GLY A 105 -12.86 -20.48 -38.24
CA GLY A 105 -12.08 -19.24 -38.17
C GLY A 105 -12.17 -18.38 -39.44
N SER A 106 -12.23 -17.07 -39.26
CA SER A 106 -12.15 -16.06 -40.33
C SER A 106 -10.72 -15.93 -40.88
N ASP A 107 -10.55 -15.22 -42.00
CA ASP A 107 -9.24 -14.88 -42.56
C ASP A 107 -8.36 -14.04 -41.60
N ASN A 108 -8.97 -13.42 -40.59
CA ASN A 108 -8.30 -12.68 -39.53
C ASN A 108 -7.80 -13.56 -38.37
N SER A 109 -8.17 -14.84 -38.32
CA SER A 109 -7.76 -15.76 -37.26
C SER A 109 -6.29 -16.14 -37.38
N GLN A 110 -5.64 -16.42 -36.25
CA GLN A 110 -4.28 -16.96 -36.22
C GLN A 110 -4.29 -18.47 -36.02
N TYR A 111 -3.41 -19.17 -36.73
CA TYR A 111 -3.31 -20.62 -36.71
C TYR A 111 -1.92 -21.03 -36.23
N VAL A 112 -1.85 -21.87 -35.20
CA VAL A 112 -0.61 -22.42 -34.66
C VAL A 112 -0.62 -23.92 -34.85
N ALA A 113 0.39 -24.50 -35.48
CA ALA A 113 0.57 -25.95 -35.50
C ALA A 113 1.78 -26.36 -34.66
N LEU A 114 1.60 -27.32 -33.77
CA LEU A 114 2.68 -27.93 -33.00
C LEU A 114 3.02 -29.27 -33.65
N THR A 115 4.23 -29.45 -34.16
CA THR A 115 4.59 -30.64 -34.95
C THR A 115 6.05 -31.06 -34.82
N ARG A 116 6.37 -32.32 -35.16
CA ARG A 116 7.75 -32.78 -35.36
C ARG A 116 8.19 -32.55 -36.80
N HIS A 117 9.50 -32.45 -37.03
CA HIS A 117 10.08 -32.29 -38.37
C HIS A 117 9.60 -33.38 -39.36
N THR A 118 9.40 -34.62 -38.88
CA THR A 118 8.87 -35.74 -39.68
C THR A 118 7.48 -35.51 -40.26
N ARG A 119 6.67 -34.63 -39.64
CA ARG A 119 5.30 -34.28 -40.06
C ARG A 119 5.17 -32.84 -40.55
N LEU A 120 6.29 -32.10 -40.63
CA LEU A 120 6.31 -30.70 -41.04
C LEU A 120 5.62 -30.48 -42.39
N SER A 121 5.92 -31.30 -43.40
CA SER A 121 5.30 -31.19 -44.73
C SER A 121 3.78 -31.38 -44.69
N HIS A 122 3.29 -32.26 -43.82
CA HIS A 122 1.85 -32.47 -43.63
C HIS A 122 1.21 -31.26 -42.93
N ALA A 123 1.83 -30.74 -41.87
CA ALA A 123 1.36 -29.52 -41.19
C ALA A 123 1.31 -28.31 -42.14
N MET A 124 2.33 -28.14 -42.99
CA MET A 124 2.35 -27.08 -44.00
C MET A 124 1.24 -27.22 -45.04
N LEU A 125 0.92 -28.46 -45.46
CA LEU A 125 -0.16 -28.75 -46.41
C LEU A 125 -1.54 -28.43 -45.79
N LEU A 126 -1.76 -28.83 -44.54
CA LEU A 126 -2.99 -28.54 -43.79
C LEU A 126 -3.24 -27.03 -43.67
N MET A 127 -2.18 -26.24 -43.51
CA MET A 127 -2.25 -24.79 -43.31
C MET A 127 -2.09 -23.97 -44.61
N LYS A 128 -2.08 -24.62 -45.79
CA LYS A 128 -1.78 -23.96 -47.07
C LYS A 128 -2.74 -22.83 -47.42
N SER A 129 -4.04 -23.01 -47.17
CA SER A 129 -5.09 -22.01 -47.46
C SER A 129 -5.19 -20.88 -46.45
N LYS A 130 -4.51 -20.98 -45.30
CA LYS A 130 -4.57 -19.99 -44.22
C LYS A 130 -3.50 -18.92 -44.39
N ILE A 131 -3.80 -17.68 -43.99
CA ILE A 131 -2.93 -16.52 -44.18
C ILE A 131 -1.92 -16.40 -43.03
N ARG A 132 -2.39 -16.46 -41.77
CA ARG A 132 -1.57 -16.20 -40.56
C ARG A 132 -1.24 -17.50 -39.83
N VAL A 133 -0.16 -18.13 -40.26
CA VAL A 133 0.23 -19.47 -39.79
C VAL A 133 1.57 -19.40 -39.08
N HIS A 134 1.60 -20.01 -37.89
CA HIS A 134 2.80 -20.23 -37.08
C HIS A 134 2.99 -21.74 -36.88
N LEU A 135 4.22 -22.23 -36.99
CA LEU A 135 4.57 -23.63 -36.77
C LEU A 135 5.62 -23.71 -35.66
N ILE A 136 5.32 -24.42 -34.59
CA ILE A 136 6.30 -24.77 -33.55
C ILE A 136 6.80 -26.18 -33.88
N VAL A 137 8.08 -26.28 -34.23
CA VAL A 137 8.66 -27.49 -34.81
C VAL A 137 9.78 -28.03 -33.93
N PHE A 138 9.66 -29.32 -33.59
CA PHE A 138 10.73 -30.11 -32.98
C PHE A 138 11.54 -30.81 -34.05
N SER A 139 12.86 -30.60 -34.06
CA SER A 139 13.77 -31.10 -35.08
C SER A 139 15.07 -31.61 -34.48
N ASN A 140 15.73 -32.57 -35.11
CA ASN A 140 17.05 -33.04 -34.69
C ASN A 140 18.19 -32.18 -35.29
N SER A 141 17.85 -31.25 -36.19
CA SER A 141 18.77 -30.35 -36.87
C SER A 141 18.23 -28.92 -36.91
N PRO A 142 19.09 -27.89 -37.00
CA PRO A 142 18.64 -26.52 -37.12
C PRO A 142 17.81 -26.32 -38.40
N LEU A 143 16.77 -25.48 -38.31
CA LEU A 143 15.90 -25.19 -39.44
C LEU A 143 16.36 -23.90 -40.15
N SER A 144 16.13 -23.85 -41.45
CA SER A 144 16.45 -22.69 -42.30
C SER A 144 15.17 -22.12 -42.90
N ASP A 145 15.25 -20.87 -43.37
CA ASP A 145 14.17 -20.25 -44.13
C ASP A 145 13.84 -21.10 -45.37
N SER A 146 12.54 -21.23 -45.65
CA SER A 146 11.99 -21.85 -46.84
C SER A 146 11.19 -20.80 -47.62
N GLY A 147 10.91 -21.04 -48.91
CA GLY A 147 10.19 -20.06 -49.74
C GLY A 147 8.86 -19.59 -49.14
N ASP A 148 8.16 -20.48 -48.41
CA ASP A 148 6.84 -20.20 -47.83
C ASP A 148 6.89 -19.86 -46.33
N TYR A 149 7.99 -20.15 -45.61
CA TYR A 149 8.10 -19.97 -44.16
C TYR A 149 9.48 -19.46 -43.74
N THR A 150 9.52 -18.49 -42.83
CA THR A 150 10.75 -17.98 -42.21
C THR A 150 10.89 -18.42 -40.76
N VAL A 151 12.12 -18.63 -40.31
CA VAL A 151 12.44 -18.94 -38.91
C VAL A 151 12.40 -17.65 -38.09
N VAL A 152 11.43 -17.55 -37.17
CA VAL A 152 11.28 -16.40 -36.26
C VAL A 152 12.32 -16.49 -35.14
N LEU A 153 12.35 -17.63 -34.45
CA LEU A 153 13.32 -17.97 -33.40
C LEU A 153 13.62 -19.48 -33.39
N GLN A 154 14.81 -19.85 -32.93
CA GLN A 154 15.19 -21.24 -32.69
C GLN A 154 16.17 -21.37 -31.51
N GLN A 155 16.15 -22.51 -30.81
CA GLN A 155 17.08 -22.84 -29.73
C GLN A 155 17.38 -24.34 -29.69
N LYS A 156 18.61 -24.70 -29.29
CA LYS A 156 19.02 -26.08 -29.04
C LYS A 156 18.75 -26.49 -27.58
N PHE A 157 18.18 -27.68 -27.38
CA PHE A 157 17.96 -28.34 -26.09
C PHE A 157 18.48 -29.77 -26.16
N GLY A 158 19.60 -30.05 -25.47
CA GLY A 158 20.27 -31.35 -25.61
C GLY A 158 20.67 -31.59 -27.07
N ASP A 159 20.23 -32.69 -27.66
CA ASP A 159 20.48 -33.02 -29.07
C ASP A 159 19.42 -32.48 -30.04
N ASN A 160 18.33 -31.92 -29.53
CA ASN A 160 17.20 -31.46 -30.33
C ASN A 160 17.16 -29.95 -30.47
N TYR A 161 16.49 -29.48 -31.51
CA TYR A 161 16.19 -28.09 -31.80
C TYR A 161 14.69 -27.86 -31.72
N LEU A 162 14.33 -26.70 -31.18
CA LEU A 162 12.99 -26.17 -31.18
C LEU A 162 12.98 -24.87 -31.96
N ALA A 163 12.01 -24.70 -32.87
CA ALA A 163 11.91 -23.51 -33.69
C ALA A 163 10.47 -23.04 -33.83
N LEU A 164 10.28 -21.71 -33.88
CA LEU A 164 9.05 -21.07 -34.33
C LEU A 164 9.26 -20.62 -35.78
N LEU A 165 8.46 -21.15 -36.69
CA LEU A 165 8.38 -20.69 -38.07
C LEU A 165 7.09 -19.90 -38.26
N LYS A 166 7.15 -18.91 -39.14
CA LYS A 166 5.99 -18.14 -39.58
C LYS A 166 5.89 -18.17 -41.09
N LYS A 167 4.67 -18.33 -41.59
CA LYS A 167 4.41 -18.24 -43.03
C LYS A 167 4.75 -16.83 -43.52
N VAL A 168 5.52 -16.75 -44.60
CA VAL A 168 6.02 -15.47 -45.12
C VAL A 168 4.84 -14.61 -45.58
N SER A 169 4.71 -13.43 -45.00
CA SER A 169 3.75 -12.42 -45.44
C SER A 169 4.26 -11.73 -46.71
N LYS A 170 3.36 -11.44 -47.67
CA LYS A 170 3.73 -10.62 -48.83
C LYS A 170 4.16 -9.23 -48.35
N ILE A 171 5.36 -8.81 -48.72
CA ILE A 171 5.85 -7.46 -48.44
C ILE A 171 5.03 -6.49 -49.28
N ASP A 172 4.27 -5.62 -48.60
CA ASP A 172 3.47 -4.58 -49.23
C ASP A 172 4.41 -3.52 -49.84
N SER A 173 4.45 -3.47 -51.18
CA SER A 173 5.26 -2.49 -51.92
C SER A 173 4.81 -1.05 -51.71
N ASP A 174 3.55 -0.87 -51.29
CA ASP A 174 2.91 0.44 -51.10
C ASP A 174 2.85 0.87 -49.64
N ALA A 175 3.62 0.20 -48.77
CA ALA A 175 3.65 0.47 -47.33
C ALA A 175 4.13 1.89 -47.01
N ILE A 176 3.50 2.50 -46.01
CA ILE A 176 3.83 3.84 -45.52
C ILE A 176 4.97 3.72 -44.52
N ILE A 177 6.08 4.40 -44.78
CA ILE A 177 7.21 4.48 -43.86
C ILE A 177 7.16 5.82 -43.13
N GLN A 178 6.79 5.81 -41.86
CA GLN A 178 6.75 7.01 -41.03
C GLN A 178 7.92 6.97 -40.04
N ARG A 179 8.79 7.97 -40.12
CA ARG A 179 9.92 8.13 -39.20
C ARG A 179 9.48 8.95 -37.99
N LEU A 180 9.82 8.47 -36.79
CA LEU A 180 9.56 9.14 -35.53
C LEU A 180 10.79 9.93 -35.11
N THR A 181 10.57 11.20 -34.75
CA THR A 181 11.57 12.09 -34.14
C THR A 181 11.40 12.12 -32.63
N SER A 182 12.40 12.62 -31.90
CA SER A 182 12.31 12.83 -30.45
C SER A 182 11.14 13.72 -30.06
N GLU A 183 10.85 14.75 -30.85
CA GLU A 183 9.74 15.68 -30.62
C GLU A 183 8.40 14.95 -30.77
N ASN A 184 8.21 14.22 -31.86
CA ASN A 184 6.94 13.55 -32.14
C ASN A 184 6.68 12.33 -31.25
N ILE A 185 7.71 11.59 -30.82
CA ILE A 185 7.53 10.33 -30.08
C ILE A 185 7.25 10.55 -28.59
N ASN A 186 7.73 11.67 -28.05
CA ASN A 186 7.62 12.00 -26.63
C ASN A 186 6.57 13.09 -26.34
N CYS A 187 6.17 13.88 -27.35
CA CYS A 187 5.08 14.85 -27.23
C CYS A 187 3.73 14.18 -27.50
N CYS A 188 2.86 14.08 -26.49
CA CYS A 188 1.56 13.43 -26.60
C CYS A 188 0.68 14.00 -27.71
N ASP A 189 0.63 15.33 -27.86
CA ASP A 189 -0.25 15.98 -28.83
C ASP A 189 0.22 15.75 -30.27
N GLN A 190 1.52 15.96 -30.54
CA GLN A 190 2.12 15.70 -31.85
C GLN A 190 2.03 14.23 -32.25
N PHE A 191 2.24 13.32 -31.30
CA PHE A 191 2.08 11.89 -31.55
C PHE A 191 0.62 11.55 -31.89
N GLN A 192 -0.34 12.13 -31.17
CA GLN A 192 -1.76 11.87 -31.37
C GLN A 192 -2.26 12.40 -32.73
N ASP A 193 -1.77 13.56 -33.16
CA ASP A 193 -2.06 14.12 -34.48
C ASP A 193 -1.51 13.22 -35.59
N LEU A 194 -0.27 12.75 -35.43
CA LEU A 194 0.35 11.79 -36.34
C LEU A 194 -0.48 10.50 -36.44
N LEU A 195 -0.90 9.94 -35.31
CA LEU A 195 -1.73 8.74 -35.27
C LEU A 195 -3.10 8.94 -35.94
N THR A 196 -3.71 10.11 -35.75
CA THR A 196 -5.02 10.44 -36.35
C THR A 196 -4.93 10.48 -37.87
N ASN A 197 -3.86 11.07 -38.43
CA ASN A 197 -3.61 11.09 -39.87
C ASN A 197 -3.42 9.67 -40.43
N LEU A 198 -2.63 8.84 -39.74
CA LEU A 198 -2.33 7.48 -40.16
C LEU A 198 -3.55 6.54 -40.09
N LYS A 199 -4.45 6.76 -39.14
CA LYS A 199 -5.66 5.94 -38.96
C LYS A 199 -6.59 5.95 -40.19
N SER A 200 -6.55 7.02 -40.98
CA SER A 200 -7.38 7.16 -42.19
C SER A 200 -6.90 6.29 -43.36
N LEU A 201 -5.71 5.71 -43.27
CA LEU A 201 -5.03 5.03 -44.36
C LEU A 201 -5.10 3.51 -44.16
N ASN A 202 -5.83 2.81 -45.03
CA ASN A 202 -5.98 1.34 -44.99
C ASN A 202 -4.77 0.63 -45.64
N LYS A 203 -3.55 0.97 -45.21
CA LYS A 203 -2.27 0.44 -45.74
C LYS A 203 -1.39 -0.11 -44.62
N THR A 204 -0.37 -0.89 -44.97
CA THR A 204 0.67 -1.30 -44.02
C THR A 204 1.51 -0.09 -43.60
N ILE A 205 1.72 0.10 -42.29
CA ILE A 205 2.46 1.24 -41.75
C ILE A 205 3.68 0.76 -40.97
N TYR A 206 4.87 1.18 -41.38
CA TYR A 206 6.12 0.98 -40.65
C TYR A 206 6.47 2.26 -39.88
N LEU A 207 6.34 2.22 -38.55
CA LEU A 207 6.84 3.27 -37.66
C LEU A 207 8.30 2.99 -37.32
N VAL A 208 9.20 3.85 -37.79
CA VAL A 208 10.64 3.69 -37.64
C VAL A 208 11.19 4.75 -36.71
N SER A 209 11.86 4.34 -35.64
CA SER A 209 12.54 5.23 -34.70
C SER A 209 13.99 4.82 -34.53
N LYS A 210 14.89 5.80 -34.40
CA LYS A 210 16.27 5.60 -33.91
C LYS A 210 16.41 5.85 -32.41
N ILE A 211 15.32 6.21 -31.75
CA ILE A 211 15.29 6.64 -30.35
C ILE A 211 14.29 5.75 -29.59
N GLN A 212 14.65 5.36 -28.37
CA GLN A 212 13.75 4.65 -27.48
C GLN A 212 12.78 5.65 -26.81
N PRO A 213 11.46 5.39 -26.76
CA PRO A 213 10.50 6.27 -26.10
C PRO A 213 10.74 6.34 -24.60
N VAL A 214 10.52 7.53 -24.01
CA VAL A 214 10.70 7.79 -22.56
C VAL A 214 9.77 6.95 -21.70
N ASP A 215 8.51 6.84 -22.12
CA ASP A 215 7.49 6.01 -21.48
C ASP A 215 7.71 4.50 -21.71
N GLY A 216 8.72 4.13 -22.49
CA GLY A 216 8.99 2.77 -22.95
C GLY A 216 8.27 2.39 -24.24
N ILE A 217 8.86 1.46 -24.99
CA ILE A 217 8.38 0.99 -26.30
C ILE A 217 6.95 0.44 -26.21
N ILE A 218 6.66 -0.36 -25.18
CA ILE A 218 5.34 -0.97 -25.01
C ILE A 218 4.26 0.08 -24.75
N SER A 219 4.54 1.11 -23.95
CA SER A 219 3.58 2.20 -23.71
C SER A 219 3.20 2.87 -25.02
N LEU A 220 4.19 3.16 -25.87
CA LEU A 220 3.97 3.72 -27.21
C LEU A 220 3.10 2.80 -28.07
N VAL A 221 3.43 1.51 -28.15
CA VAL A 221 2.68 0.52 -28.94
C VAL A 221 1.20 0.49 -28.52
N LYS A 222 0.92 0.48 -27.21
CA LYS A 222 -0.46 0.50 -26.69
C LYS A 222 -1.24 1.77 -27.05
N LYS A 223 -0.59 2.94 -27.10
CA LYS A 223 -1.21 4.20 -27.56
C LYS A 223 -1.69 4.08 -29.02
N THR A 224 -0.98 3.32 -29.85
CA THR A 224 -1.28 3.15 -31.30
C THR A 224 -2.29 2.04 -31.63
N ASN A 225 -2.74 1.28 -30.63
CA ASN A 225 -3.53 0.06 -30.80
C ASN A 225 -4.89 0.24 -31.55
N LYS A 226 -5.31 1.49 -31.79
CA LYS A 226 -6.50 1.82 -32.59
C LYS A 226 -6.24 1.85 -34.11
N ILE A 227 -5.00 1.59 -34.56
CA ILE A 227 -4.59 1.60 -35.98
C ILE A 227 -4.31 0.17 -36.43
N LYS A 228 -4.90 -0.25 -37.57
CA LYS A 228 -4.67 -1.57 -38.16
C LYS A 228 -3.36 -1.60 -38.94
N ASN A 229 -2.73 -2.77 -39.05
CA ASN A 229 -1.56 -3.02 -39.91
C ASN A 229 -0.31 -2.18 -39.62
N ILE A 230 -0.08 -1.81 -38.36
CA ILE A 230 1.11 -1.08 -37.91
C ILE A 230 2.23 -2.04 -37.45
N ARG A 231 3.48 -1.69 -37.75
CA ARG A 231 4.69 -2.42 -37.34
C ARG A 231 5.75 -1.44 -36.87
N PHE A 232 6.39 -1.76 -35.74
CA PHE A 232 7.38 -0.89 -35.11
C PHE A 232 8.80 -1.37 -35.38
N PHE A 233 9.67 -0.44 -35.73
CA PHE A 233 11.10 -0.66 -35.91
C PHE A 233 11.90 0.36 -35.10
N PHE A 234 12.50 -0.10 -34.01
CA PHE A 234 13.43 0.69 -33.18
C PHE A 234 14.85 0.30 -33.52
N VAL A 235 15.50 1.05 -34.41
CA VAL A 235 16.86 0.80 -34.88
C VAL A 235 17.81 1.66 -34.05
N LEU A 236 18.19 1.16 -32.87
CA LEU A 236 18.91 1.92 -31.84
C LEU A 236 20.43 1.98 -32.11
N ASP A 237 20.96 1.03 -32.86
CA ASP A 237 22.37 1.04 -33.25
C ASP A 237 22.62 2.01 -34.41
N ASN A 238 23.45 3.04 -34.18
CA ASN A 238 23.79 4.04 -35.19
C ASN A 238 24.50 3.47 -36.42
N ALA A 239 25.16 2.31 -36.28
CA ALA A 239 25.86 1.63 -37.38
C ALA A 239 24.92 0.89 -38.34
N ALA A 240 23.63 0.75 -38.01
CA ALA A 240 22.67 0.06 -38.87
C ALA A 240 22.36 0.85 -40.15
N PRO A 241 22.15 0.17 -41.31
CA PRO A 241 21.81 0.84 -42.56
C PRO A 241 20.47 1.59 -42.46
N GLY A 242 20.21 2.57 -43.33
CA GLY A 242 18.92 3.26 -43.35
C GLY A 242 17.74 2.31 -43.62
N PHE A 243 16.62 2.50 -42.91
CA PHE A 243 15.44 1.64 -43.05
C PHE A 243 14.91 1.64 -44.49
N SER A 244 14.76 0.44 -45.07
CA SER A 244 14.26 0.20 -46.41
C SER A 244 13.63 -1.19 -46.49
N THR A 245 12.45 -1.30 -47.08
CA THR A 245 11.74 -2.58 -47.27
C THR A 245 12.43 -3.53 -48.25
N ILE A 246 13.35 -3.03 -49.08
CA ILE A 246 14.06 -3.79 -50.11
C ILE A 246 15.40 -4.33 -49.59
N ASN A 247 16.01 -3.64 -48.63
CA ASN A 247 17.31 -4.04 -48.10
C ASN A 247 17.21 -5.40 -47.38
N PRO A 248 18.03 -6.42 -47.73
CA PRO A 248 18.02 -7.75 -47.11
C PRO A 248 18.10 -7.74 -45.57
N PHE A 249 18.75 -6.73 -45.00
CA PHE A 249 18.84 -6.55 -43.56
C PHE A 249 17.46 -6.35 -42.91
N TYR A 250 16.58 -5.59 -43.55
CA TYR A 250 15.24 -5.29 -43.06
C TYR A 250 14.17 -6.21 -43.66
N SER A 251 14.26 -6.57 -44.94
CA SER A 251 13.25 -7.40 -45.61
C SER A 251 13.11 -8.78 -44.99
N LYS A 252 14.22 -9.39 -44.52
CA LYS A 252 14.21 -10.62 -43.73
C LYS A 252 13.46 -10.46 -42.41
N GLN A 253 13.65 -9.33 -41.71
CA GLN A 253 12.97 -9.07 -40.46
C GLN A 253 11.48 -8.74 -40.68
N ILE A 254 11.16 -8.00 -41.74
CA ILE A 254 9.78 -7.69 -42.17
C ILE A 254 9.03 -8.98 -42.51
N ALA A 255 9.69 -9.97 -43.13
CA ALA A 255 9.08 -11.27 -43.43
C ALA A 255 8.63 -12.03 -42.18
N LYS A 256 9.27 -11.79 -41.01
CA LYS A 256 8.81 -12.32 -39.72
C LYS A 256 7.55 -11.62 -39.20
N ASP A 257 7.23 -10.44 -39.73
CA ASP A 257 5.98 -9.71 -39.50
C ASP A 257 5.65 -9.58 -37.98
N LEU A 258 6.67 -9.31 -37.17
CA LEU A 258 6.54 -9.08 -35.73
C LEU A 258 6.02 -7.68 -35.46
N LEU A 259 5.21 -7.51 -34.42
CA LEU A 259 4.62 -6.20 -34.11
C LEU A 259 5.71 -5.19 -33.74
N VAL A 260 6.68 -5.62 -32.93
CA VAL A 260 7.79 -4.79 -32.45
C VAL A 260 9.11 -5.41 -32.86
N ASN A 261 9.98 -4.61 -33.48
CA ASN A 261 11.30 -5.04 -33.92
C ASN A 261 12.31 -4.04 -33.38
N VAL A 262 13.21 -4.49 -32.51
CA VAL A 262 14.27 -3.64 -31.96
C VAL A 262 15.60 -4.18 -32.44
N TYR A 263 16.45 -3.31 -32.98
CA TYR A 263 17.82 -3.64 -33.32
C TYR A 263 18.75 -2.91 -32.37
N GLN A 264 19.42 -3.67 -31.51
CA GLN A 264 20.33 -3.16 -30.48
C GLN A 264 21.47 -4.15 -30.25
N ASN A 265 22.69 -3.65 -30.03
CA ASN A 265 23.88 -4.45 -29.76
C ASN A 265 24.18 -5.50 -30.87
N GLY A 266 23.93 -5.14 -32.13
CA GLY A 266 24.19 -5.99 -33.29
C GLY A 266 23.18 -7.12 -33.50
N ARG A 267 22.05 -7.14 -32.78
CA ARG A 267 21.05 -8.23 -32.85
C ARG A 267 19.63 -7.68 -32.93
N TRP A 268 18.75 -8.48 -33.54
CA TRP A 268 17.31 -8.25 -33.54
C TRP A 268 16.69 -8.85 -32.28
N VAL A 269 16.01 -8.03 -31.51
CA VAL A 269 15.26 -8.41 -30.30
C VAL A 269 13.80 -7.99 -30.44
N THR A 270 12.89 -8.71 -29.76
CA THR A 270 11.49 -8.31 -29.58
C THR A 270 11.15 -8.23 -28.08
N TYR A 271 9.99 -7.69 -27.73
CA TYR A 271 9.50 -7.63 -26.35
C TYR A 271 8.46 -8.70 -26.06
N LYS A 272 8.52 -9.24 -24.84
CA LYS A 272 7.50 -10.10 -24.22
C LYS A 272 7.01 -9.48 -22.91
N GLU A 273 5.70 -9.46 -22.71
CA GLU A 273 5.11 -9.19 -21.40
C GLU A 273 4.98 -10.52 -20.64
N ILE A 274 5.72 -10.65 -19.54
CA ILE A 274 5.61 -11.78 -18.61
C ILE A 274 4.60 -11.39 -17.54
N LYS A 275 3.54 -12.18 -17.33
CA LYS A 275 2.62 -11.99 -16.20
C LYS A 275 3.42 -12.20 -14.91
N PHE A 276 3.70 -11.10 -14.20
CA PHE A 276 4.63 -11.10 -13.07
C PHE A 276 3.93 -11.54 -11.77
N ILE A 277 2.67 -11.13 -11.57
CA ILE A 277 1.89 -11.49 -10.38
C ILE A 277 0.42 -11.72 -10.78
N ASN A 278 -0.11 -12.92 -10.48
CA ASN A 278 -1.55 -13.18 -10.46
C ASN A 278 -2.17 -12.27 -9.41
N VAL A 279 -3.04 -11.35 -9.86
CA VAL A 279 -4.02 -10.58 -9.09
C VAL A 279 -3.63 -10.39 -7.62
N ILE A 280 -3.03 -9.24 -7.31
CA ILE A 280 -2.87 -8.84 -5.92
C ILE A 280 -4.27 -8.51 -5.37
N ASN A 281 -4.97 -9.55 -4.91
CA ASN A 281 -6.10 -9.41 -3.99
C ASN A 281 -5.52 -9.14 -2.59
N THR A 282 -4.83 -8.01 -2.43
CA THR A 282 -4.50 -7.53 -1.09
C THR A 282 -5.78 -7.01 -0.46
N GLN A 283 -6.54 -7.90 0.17
CA GLN A 283 -7.31 -7.55 1.37
C GLN A 283 -6.35 -7.33 2.55
N THR A 284 -5.21 -6.67 2.35
CA THR A 284 -4.50 -6.09 3.48
C THR A 284 -5.18 -4.77 3.75
N SER A 285 -6.18 -4.82 4.64
CA SER A 285 -6.50 -3.63 5.42
C SER A 285 -5.17 -3.13 5.99
N MET A 286 -4.70 -1.95 5.56
CA MET A 286 -3.53 -1.30 6.15
C MET A 286 -3.69 -1.14 7.69
N LYS A 287 -4.89 -1.38 8.22
CA LYS A 287 -5.19 -1.42 9.65
C LYS A 287 -4.56 -2.58 10.45
N LYS A 288 -4.12 -3.70 9.83
CA LYS A 288 -3.63 -4.87 10.61
C LYS A 288 -2.13 -5.14 10.57
N THR A 289 -1.37 -4.59 9.64
CA THR A 289 0.05 -4.98 9.41
C THR A 289 1.09 -4.12 10.11
N LEU A 290 0.68 -3.05 10.81
CA LEU A 290 1.58 -1.96 11.22
C LEU A 290 2.06 -2.03 12.68
N LEU A 291 1.77 -3.11 13.40
CA LEU A 291 2.11 -3.19 14.81
C LEU A 291 3.36 -4.05 14.98
N ALA A 292 4.50 -3.38 15.16
CA ALA A 292 5.78 -3.98 15.51
C ALA A 292 5.60 -5.08 16.58
N ASN A 293 6.51 -6.05 16.56
CA ASN A 293 6.62 -7.00 17.67
C ASN A 293 6.88 -6.21 18.96
N LEU A 294 5.84 -6.02 19.76
CA LEU A 294 5.85 -5.15 20.93
C LEU A 294 6.83 -5.66 21.99
N SER A 295 7.18 -6.97 21.95
CA SER A 295 8.21 -7.54 22.82
C SER A 295 9.62 -7.01 22.52
N ASN A 296 9.84 -6.43 21.35
CA ASN A 296 11.15 -5.93 20.91
C ASN A 296 11.35 -4.43 21.23
N ILE A 297 10.38 -3.77 21.87
CA ILE A 297 10.54 -2.36 22.25
C ILE A 297 11.64 -2.24 23.31
N SER A 298 12.65 -1.44 23.00
CA SER A 298 13.76 -1.06 23.88
C SER A 298 13.64 0.41 24.26
N LEU A 299 13.96 0.72 25.52
CA LEU A 299 14.05 2.09 26.00
C LEU A 299 15.50 2.46 26.27
N LYS A 300 15.89 3.66 25.85
CA LYS A 300 17.21 4.20 26.21
C LYS A 300 17.35 4.26 27.73
N ASN A 301 18.47 3.74 28.24
CA ASN A 301 18.85 3.73 29.66
C ASN A 301 17.96 2.89 30.60
N VAL A 302 16.98 2.14 30.09
CA VAL A 302 16.13 1.23 30.88
C VAL A 302 15.99 -0.11 30.17
N SER A 303 16.46 -1.18 30.82
CA SER A 303 16.15 -2.55 30.42
C SER A 303 14.70 -2.86 30.78
N VAL A 304 13.78 -2.58 29.84
CA VAL A 304 12.35 -2.89 29.97
C VAL A 304 12.15 -4.39 30.18
N LYS A 305 11.33 -4.75 31.17
CA LYS A 305 10.89 -6.12 31.46
C LYS A 305 9.42 -6.34 31.13
N TYR A 306 8.60 -5.32 31.37
CA TYR A 306 7.18 -5.37 31.09
C TYR A 306 6.69 -4.07 30.45
N ILE A 307 5.73 -4.20 29.54
CA ILE A 307 5.08 -3.11 28.84
C ILE A 307 3.57 -3.23 29.09
N GLY A 308 2.99 -2.26 29.78
CA GLY A 308 1.55 -2.13 29.91
C GLY A 308 0.96 -1.42 28.70
N LEU A 309 -0.10 -2.00 28.16
CA LEU A 309 -0.74 -1.48 26.95
C LEU A 309 -1.87 -0.53 27.27
N ASN A 310 -1.92 0.56 26.52
CA ASN A 310 -3.02 1.50 26.58
C ASN A 310 -3.65 1.66 25.20
N PRO A 311 -4.97 1.70 25.13
CA PRO A 311 -5.65 2.19 23.94
C PRO A 311 -5.43 3.71 23.81
N GLN A 312 -5.30 4.18 22.57
CA GLN A 312 -5.28 5.60 22.23
C GLN A 312 -6.67 6.22 22.32
N ASP A 313 -7.70 5.41 22.02
CA ASP A 313 -9.12 5.77 22.03
C ASP A 313 -9.91 4.56 22.56
N THR A 314 -10.81 4.77 23.52
CA THR A 314 -11.60 3.71 24.17
C THR A 314 -13.08 4.00 24.04
N ILE A 315 -13.74 3.40 23.07
CA ILE A 315 -15.18 3.57 22.88
C ILE A 315 -15.89 2.56 23.78
N VAL A 316 -16.83 3.03 24.59
CA VAL A 316 -17.67 2.15 25.42
C VAL A 316 -19.11 2.21 24.93
N ASP A 317 -19.60 1.09 24.38
CA ASP A 317 -21.02 0.89 24.11
C ASP A 317 -21.63 0.11 25.28
N THR A 318 -22.25 0.86 26.18
CA THR A 318 -22.95 0.34 27.35
C THR A 318 -24.19 -0.49 26.99
N ARG A 319 -24.77 -0.33 25.78
CA ARG A 319 -25.97 -1.08 25.35
C ARG A 319 -25.67 -2.52 25.00
N TYR A 320 -24.53 -2.74 24.34
CA TYR A 320 -24.08 -4.09 23.97
C TYR A 320 -23.05 -4.65 24.94
N ASN A 321 -22.77 -3.92 26.02
CA ASN A 321 -21.72 -4.25 26.96
C ASN A 321 -20.35 -4.46 26.30
N ASN A 322 -20.05 -3.64 25.30
CA ASN A 322 -18.85 -3.77 24.49
C ASN A 322 -17.93 -2.56 24.69
N VAL A 323 -16.63 -2.83 24.73
CA VAL A 323 -15.60 -1.81 24.68
C VAL A 323 -14.75 -2.08 23.44
N GLU A 324 -14.58 -1.07 22.61
CA GLU A 324 -13.82 -1.13 21.37
C GLU A 324 -12.58 -0.24 21.46
N TYR A 325 -11.45 -0.77 20.98
CA TYR A 325 -10.16 -0.10 20.99
C TYR A 325 -9.65 0.06 19.55
N ASP A 326 -9.55 1.31 19.08
CA ASP A 326 -9.19 1.58 17.67
C ASP A 326 -7.68 1.42 17.41
N GLU A 327 -6.85 2.00 18.28
CA GLU A 327 -5.39 2.06 18.15
C GLU A 327 -4.71 1.96 19.52
N LEU A 328 -3.44 1.55 19.55
CA LEU A 328 -2.60 1.64 20.76
C LEU A 328 -2.10 3.08 20.96
N GLY A 329 -2.15 3.54 22.20
CA GLY A 329 -1.62 4.83 22.64
C GLY A 329 -0.28 4.67 23.36
N PRO A 330 0.19 5.72 24.06
CA PRO A 330 1.43 5.68 24.83
C PRO A 330 1.53 4.45 25.73
N ILE A 331 2.69 3.82 25.71
CA ILE A 331 2.96 2.64 26.53
C ILE A 331 3.39 3.06 27.93
N GLU A 332 3.03 2.27 28.93
CA GLU A 332 3.69 2.30 30.23
C GLU A 332 4.66 1.14 30.34
N TYR A 333 5.76 1.34 31.05
CA TYR A 333 6.82 0.33 31.15
C TYR A 333 7.23 0.13 32.60
N SER A 334 7.84 -1.02 32.86
CA SER A 334 8.62 -1.26 34.06
C SER A 334 9.89 -2.06 33.74
N GLY A 335 10.97 -1.80 34.48
CA GLY A 335 12.25 -2.42 34.19
C GLY A 335 13.38 -1.97 35.11
N LEU A 336 14.60 -2.32 34.69
CA LEU A 336 15.83 -1.98 35.40
C LEU A 336 16.50 -0.78 34.72
N ALA A 337 16.65 0.33 35.43
CA ALA A 337 17.39 1.48 34.94
C ALA A 337 18.91 1.21 34.94
N SER A 338 19.66 2.04 34.20
CA SER A 338 21.13 1.89 34.07
C SER A 338 21.88 2.04 35.39
N ASP A 339 21.29 2.72 36.38
CA ASP A 339 21.80 2.89 37.74
C ASP A 339 21.47 1.68 38.66
N GLY A 340 20.81 0.65 38.13
CA GLY A 340 20.41 -0.55 38.88
C GLY A 340 19.10 -0.40 39.66
N SER A 341 18.44 0.76 39.62
CA SER A 341 17.14 0.96 40.27
C SER A 341 15.99 0.37 39.45
N LEU A 342 14.95 -0.12 40.14
CA LEU A 342 13.70 -0.54 39.49
C LEU A 342 12.85 0.69 39.19
N LYS A 343 12.51 0.90 37.91
CA LYS A 343 11.71 2.04 37.47
C LYS A 343 10.46 1.60 36.72
N MET A 344 9.43 2.43 36.83
CA MET A 344 8.26 2.42 35.97
C MET A 344 8.06 3.81 35.36
N GLY A 345 7.33 3.92 34.27
CA GLY A 345 7.11 5.20 33.62
C GLY A 345 6.24 5.13 32.38
N VAL A 346 6.14 6.25 31.69
CA VAL A 346 5.44 6.36 30.40
C VAL A 346 6.42 6.64 29.28
N ALA A 347 6.19 6.02 28.12
CA ALA A 347 6.92 6.28 26.90
C ALA A 347 5.94 6.47 25.73
N PRO A 348 6.31 7.26 24.71
CA PRO A 348 5.47 7.39 23.52
C PRO A 348 5.38 6.04 22.82
N PHE A 349 4.25 5.78 22.16
CA PHE A 349 4.13 4.62 21.28
C PHE A 349 4.21 5.08 19.83
N ILE A 350 5.20 4.54 19.10
CA ILE A 350 5.34 4.75 17.66
C ILE A 350 5.33 3.35 17.05
N PRO A 351 4.30 2.96 16.27
CA PRO A 351 4.11 1.58 15.81
C PRO A 351 5.29 0.95 15.04
N THR A 352 6.21 1.80 14.58
CA THR A 352 7.24 1.50 13.58
C THR A 352 8.66 1.60 14.14
N VAL A 353 8.79 1.99 15.42
CA VAL A 353 10.08 2.22 16.07
C VAL A 353 10.19 1.30 17.28
N SER A 354 11.21 0.45 17.30
CA SER A 354 11.54 -0.40 18.45
C SER A 354 12.34 0.34 19.51
N ASP A 355 13.23 1.26 19.11
CA ASP A 355 14.07 2.04 20.03
C ASP A 355 13.42 3.36 20.41
N ILE A 356 12.76 3.38 21.56
CA ILE A 356 11.99 4.53 22.03
C ILE A 356 12.74 5.22 23.19
N THR A 357 12.46 6.52 23.39
CA THR A 357 12.94 7.25 24.58
C THR A 357 11.76 7.50 25.51
N ALA A 358 11.89 7.10 26.77
CA ALA A 358 10.87 7.34 27.80
C ALA A 358 10.71 8.84 28.09
N ASP A 359 9.55 9.24 28.63
CA ASP A 359 9.42 10.60 29.18
C ASP A 359 10.38 10.76 30.38
N PRO A 360 11.19 11.83 30.42
CA PRO A 360 12.22 12.01 31.44
C PRO A 360 11.66 12.33 32.84
N ILE A 361 10.43 12.85 32.95
CA ILE A 361 9.81 13.31 34.21
C ILE A 361 8.73 12.33 34.67
N LEU A 362 7.93 11.80 33.75
CA LEU A 362 6.85 10.83 34.05
C LEU A 362 7.43 9.42 34.22
N SER A 363 8.34 9.29 35.19
CA SER A 363 9.00 8.08 35.63
C SER A 363 9.11 8.07 37.15
N TRP A 364 8.99 6.87 37.74
CA TRP A 364 8.91 6.64 39.18
C TRP A 364 9.74 5.43 39.57
N ALA A 365 10.24 5.44 40.81
CA ALA A 365 10.81 4.24 41.43
C ALA A 365 9.69 3.23 41.72
N VAL A 366 9.97 1.94 41.50
CA VAL A 366 9.04 0.87 41.86
C VAL A 366 9.15 0.58 43.37
N PRO A 367 8.05 0.61 44.14
CA PRO A 367 8.06 0.25 45.56
C PRO A 367 8.60 -1.16 45.81
N LYS A 368 9.30 -1.38 46.93
CA LYS A 368 9.97 -2.66 47.25
C LYS A 368 9.02 -3.87 47.33
N ASN A 369 7.77 -3.64 47.67
CA ASN A 369 6.72 -4.66 47.80
C ASN A 369 5.87 -4.82 46.53
N MET A 370 6.30 -4.26 45.40
CA MET A 370 5.59 -4.29 44.13
C MET A 370 6.45 -4.97 43.07
N SER A 371 5.88 -5.93 42.36
CA SER A 371 6.51 -6.56 41.20
C SER A 371 6.59 -5.60 40.01
N LEU A 372 7.53 -5.85 39.09
CA LEU A 372 7.60 -5.09 37.84
C LEU A 372 6.31 -5.27 37.01
N GLU A 373 5.67 -6.43 37.07
CA GLU A 373 4.38 -6.67 36.43
C GLU A 373 3.30 -5.72 36.95
N GLU A 374 3.19 -5.59 38.27
CA GLU A 374 2.26 -4.66 38.93
C GLU A 374 2.56 -3.21 38.56
N ALA A 375 3.83 -2.84 38.62
CA ALA A 375 4.30 -1.49 38.33
C ALA A 375 3.94 -1.06 36.90
N SER A 376 3.95 -1.99 35.95
CA SER A 376 3.59 -1.72 34.55
C SER A 376 2.09 -1.46 34.30
N THR A 377 1.27 -1.36 35.35
CA THR A 377 -0.19 -1.09 35.21
C THR A 377 -0.62 0.29 35.71
N ILE A 378 0.28 1.01 36.39
CA ILE A 378 -0.03 2.19 37.20
C ILE A 378 0.17 3.52 36.45
N PRO A 379 1.30 3.76 35.75
CA PRO A 379 1.67 5.08 35.24
C PRO A 379 0.57 5.83 34.48
N VAL A 380 -0.03 5.24 33.45
CA VAL A 380 -0.96 5.95 32.55
C VAL A 380 -2.32 6.22 33.22
N PRO A 381 -3.02 5.22 33.80
CA PRO A 381 -4.33 5.43 34.40
C PRO A 381 -4.32 6.47 35.52
N TYR A 382 -3.34 6.40 36.42
CA TYR A 382 -3.24 7.34 37.53
C TYR A 382 -2.72 8.72 37.09
N SER A 383 -1.80 8.80 36.11
CA SER A 383 -1.38 10.11 35.57
C SER A 383 -2.58 10.86 34.98
N MET A 384 -3.40 10.19 34.19
CA MET A 384 -4.62 10.78 33.63
C MET A 384 -5.61 11.21 34.72
N ALA A 385 -5.85 10.34 35.71
CA ALA A 385 -6.81 10.62 36.77
C ALA A 385 -6.37 11.79 37.68
N TYR A 386 -5.11 11.83 38.12
CA TYR A 386 -4.56 12.95 38.90
C TYR A 386 -4.55 14.26 38.11
N TYR A 387 -4.20 14.20 36.83
CA TYR A 387 -4.22 15.39 35.97
C TYR A 387 -5.64 15.96 35.85
N MET A 388 -6.65 15.13 35.59
CA MET A 388 -8.04 15.59 35.49
C MET A 388 -8.60 16.09 36.83
N LEU A 389 -8.46 15.30 37.89
CA LEU A 389 -9.14 15.54 39.17
C LEU A 389 -8.40 16.57 40.04
N ILE A 390 -7.07 16.51 40.10
CA ILE A 390 -6.29 17.36 41.01
C ILE A 390 -5.71 18.56 40.27
N VAL A 391 -4.98 18.33 39.17
CA VAL A 391 -4.26 19.42 38.47
C VAL A 391 -5.22 20.38 37.80
N ILE A 392 -6.15 19.88 36.98
CA ILE A 392 -7.13 20.72 36.28
C ILE A 392 -8.31 21.06 37.19
N SER A 393 -8.90 20.05 37.85
CA SER A 393 -10.16 20.26 38.56
C SER A 393 -10.00 20.85 39.96
N GLY A 394 -8.93 20.50 40.68
CA GLY A 394 -8.74 20.89 42.07
C GLY A 394 -9.85 20.37 42.98
N ILE A 395 -10.26 19.10 42.80
CA ILE A 395 -11.43 18.57 43.53
C ILE A 395 -11.24 18.60 45.05
N THR A 396 -12.36 18.82 45.74
CA THR A 396 -12.51 18.78 47.18
C THR A 396 -13.70 17.90 47.55
N LYS A 397 -13.93 17.68 48.85
CA LYS A 397 -15.08 16.93 49.36
C LYS A 397 -16.45 17.50 48.94
N GLU A 398 -16.50 18.80 48.60
CA GLU A 398 -17.73 19.49 48.20
C GLU A 398 -18.09 19.23 46.74
N ASN A 399 -17.16 18.70 45.94
CA ASN A 399 -17.40 18.46 44.52
C ASN A 399 -18.12 17.13 44.27
N SER A 400 -19.01 17.16 43.29
CA SER A 400 -19.68 16.01 42.71
C SER A 400 -18.97 15.55 41.43
N VAL A 401 -18.62 14.27 41.37
CA VAL A 401 -17.86 13.68 40.26
C VAL A 401 -18.66 12.54 39.64
N LEU A 402 -18.86 12.57 38.32
CA LEU A 402 -19.43 11.46 37.56
C LEU A 402 -18.35 10.78 36.72
N VAL A 403 -18.15 9.48 36.94
CA VAL A 403 -17.20 8.65 36.19
C VAL A 403 -17.97 7.65 35.35
N HIS A 404 -17.85 7.75 34.03
CA HIS A 404 -18.40 6.73 33.14
C HIS A 404 -17.50 5.50 33.04
N SER A 405 -18.12 4.33 32.96
CA SER A 405 -17.44 3.03 32.79
C SER A 405 -16.39 2.78 33.87
N GLY A 406 -16.86 2.70 35.12
CA GLY A 406 -15.99 2.70 36.32
C GLY A 406 -14.99 1.56 36.44
N LEU A 407 -15.17 0.46 35.68
CA LEU A 407 -14.24 -0.67 35.66
C LEU A 407 -13.07 -0.48 34.70
N THR A 408 -13.08 0.55 33.85
CA THR A 408 -11.91 0.91 33.04
C THR A 408 -10.73 1.30 33.94
N ALA A 409 -9.50 1.20 33.44
CA ALA A 409 -8.32 1.51 34.24
C ALA A 409 -8.32 2.97 34.76
N VAL A 410 -8.64 3.93 33.88
CA VAL A 410 -8.78 5.35 34.26
C VAL A 410 -9.96 5.56 35.20
N GLY A 411 -11.09 4.88 34.96
CA GLY A 411 -12.27 4.97 35.84
C GLY A 411 -11.97 4.51 37.26
N ARG A 412 -11.29 3.37 37.42
CA ARG A 412 -10.87 2.85 38.73
C ARG A 412 -9.86 3.76 39.43
N ALA A 413 -8.87 4.29 38.69
CA ALA A 413 -7.93 5.27 39.24
C ALA A 413 -8.65 6.55 39.71
N ALA A 414 -9.64 7.03 38.95
CA ALA A 414 -10.46 8.17 39.35
C ALA A 414 -11.27 7.87 40.62
N ILE A 415 -11.85 6.68 40.76
CA ILE A 415 -12.57 6.26 41.97
C ILE A 415 -11.65 6.24 43.19
N ASP A 416 -10.45 5.65 43.10
CA ASP A 416 -9.47 5.64 44.20
C ASP A 416 -9.17 7.08 44.69
N ILE A 417 -8.87 8.00 43.76
CA ILE A 417 -8.55 9.41 44.08
C ILE A 417 -9.77 10.13 44.67
N CYS A 418 -10.95 9.94 44.11
CA CYS A 418 -12.18 10.53 44.61
C CYS A 418 -12.52 10.07 46.03
N LEU A 419 -12.34 8.78 46.32
CA LEU A 419 -12.53 8.22 47.66
C LEU A 419 -11.50 8.76 48.65
N GLU A 420 -10.23 8.90 48.25
CA GLU A 420 -9.19 9.55 49.06
C GLU A 420 -9.56 10.99 49.42
N LYS A 421 -10.03 11.77 48.43
CA LYS A 421 -10.46 13.17 48.62
C LYS A 421 -11.85 13.32 49.24
N LYS A 422 -12.55 12.21 49.48
CA LYS A 422 -13.90 12.15 50.07
C LYS A 422 -14.93 12.98 49.29
N CYS A 423 -14.79 13.06 47.96
CA CYS A 423 -15.76 13.78 47.13
C CYS A 423 -16.99 12.91 46.83
N LYS A 424 -18.08 13.55 46.39
CA LYS A 424 -19.33 12.85 46.08
C LYS A 424 -19.24 12.21 44.70
N ILE A 425 -18.80 10.96 44.65
CA ILE A 425 -18.62 10.23 43.39
C ILE A 425 -19.88 9.44 42.98
N TYR A 426 -20.20 9.48 41.69
CA TYR A 426 -21.16 8.64 40.99
C TYR A 426 -20.46 7.90 39.87
N VAL A 427 -20.83 6.64 39.66
CA VAL A 427 -20.18 5.77 38.68
C VAL A 427 -21.21 5.06 37.84
N THR A 428 -21.00 4.99 36.52
CA THR A 428 -21.82 4.13 35.66
C THR A 428 -21.11 2.83 35.31
N VAL A 429 -21.90 1.78 35.16
CA VAL A 429 -21.49 0.43 34.74
C VAL A 429 -22.54 -0.12 33.77
N SER A 430 -22.18 -1.08 32.93
CA SER A 430 -23.08 -1.58 31.87
C SER A 430 -24.13 -2.56 32.37
N ASP A 431 -23.82 -3.34 33.41
CA ASP A 431 -24.71 -4.39 33.92
C ASP A 431 -24.53 -4.65 35.42
N SER A 432 -25.35 -5.55 35.97
CA SER A 432 -25.32 -5.94 37.37
C SER A 432 -24.06 -6.73 37.76
N LYS A 433 -23.46 -7.50 36.84
CA LYS A 433 -22.21 -8.24 37.10
C LYS A 433 -21.06 -7.26 37.30
N GLN A 434 -20.96 -6.22 36.47
CA GLN A 434 -20.00 -5.14 36.60
C GLN A 434 -20.21 -4.33 37.87
N MET A 435 -21.47 -4.07 38.24
CA MET A 435 -21.80 -3.42 39.50
C MET A 435 -21.23 -4.22 40.70
N GLU A 436 -21.41 -5.54 40.73
CA GLU A 436 -20.87 -6.38 41.81
C GLU A 436 -19.34 -6.39 41.83
N LEU A 437 -18.68 -6.52 40.67
CA LEU A 437 -17.22 -6.43 40.55
C LEU A 437 -16.69 -5.10 41.09
N LEU A 438 -17.36 -3.99 40.75
CA LEU A 438 -16.98 -2.65 41.22
C LEU A 438 -17.10 -2.53 42.74
N LYS A 439 -18.21 -3.04 43.31
CA LYS A 439 -18.43 -3.03 44.78
C LYS A 439 -17.39 -3.85 45.53
N GLN A 440 -17.05 -5.03 45.00
CA GLN A 440 -16.04 -5.89 45.61
C GLN A 440 -14.69 -5.16 45.69
N ARG A 441 -14.34 -4.39 44.66
CA ARG A 441 -13.09 -3.61 44.62
C ARG A 441 -13.14 -2.34 45.47
N PHE A 442 -14.30 -1.68 45.54
CA PHE A 442 -14.52 -0.39 46.20
C PHE A 442 -15.68 -0.48 47.21
N PRO A 443 -15.49 -1.15 48.36
CA PRO A 443 -16.56 -1.33 49.35
C PRO A 443 -17.02 -0.01 50.00
N LEU A 444 -16.21 1.05 49.90
CA LEU A 444 -16.54 2.40 50.38
C LEU A 444 -17.45 3.19 49.42
N LEU A 445 -17.65 2.70 48.18
CA LEU A 445 -18.50 3.36 47.20
C LEU A 445 -19.98 3.09 47.51
N PRO A 446 -20.82 4.11 47.77
CA PRO A 446 -22.22 3.89 48.11
C PRO A 446 -22.99 3.21 46.97
N HIS A 447 -23.80 2.19 47.30
CA HIS A 447 -24.60 1.45 46.31
C HIS A 447 -25.52 2.37 45.49
N SER A 448 -26.12 3.38 46.13
CA SER A 448 -27.01 4.35 45.47
C SER A 448 -26.32 5.19 44.38
N ASN A 449 -24.99 5.25 44.42
CA ASN A 449 -24.16 6.06 43.55
C ASN A 449 -23.58 5.27 42.37
N VAL A 450 -23.76 3.95 42.35
CA VAL A 450 -23.47 3.12 41.19
C VAL A 450 -24.74 2.99 40.35
N ILE A 451 -24.65 3.32 39.07
CA ILE A 451 -25.78 3.38 38.15
C ILE A 451 -25.52 2.38 37.04
N ILE A 452 -26.45 1.43 36.87
CA ILE A 452 -26.46 0.57 35.69
C ILE A 452 -26.98 1.40 34.53
N TYR A 453 -26.26 1.36 33.43
CA TYR A 453 -26.59 2.11 32.24
C TYR A 453 -27.79 1.49 31.53
N GLU A 454 -28.96 2.11 31.68
CA GLU A 454 -30.15 1.79 30.91
C GLU A 454 -30.27 2.82 29.78
N LYS A 455 -30.46 2.36 28.54
CA LYS A 455 -30.50 3.24 27.36
C LYS A 455 -31.54 4.37 27.57
N GLU A 456 -31.13 5.59 27.24
CA GLU A 456 -31.93 6.83 27.17
C GLU A 456 -32.39 7.49 28.49
N ASN A 457 -32.02 7.02 29.69
CA ASN A 457 -32.53 7.65 30.92
C ASN A 457 -31.56 7.74 32.13
N PHE A 458 -30.27 7.41 32.01
CA PHE A 458 -29.37 7.46 33.17
C PHE A 458 -29.32 8.88 33.78
N GLU A 459 -29.42 9.90 32.93
CA GLU A 459 -29.44 11.29 33.31
C GLU A 459 -30.73 11.69 34.02
N ILE A 460 -31.85 11.01 33.78
CA ILE A 460 -33.15 11.35 34.37
C ILE A 460 -33.08 11.30 35.89
N LYS A 461 -32.39 10.30 36.46
CA LYS A 461 -32.20 10.21 37.91
C LYS A 461 -31.52 11.47 38.47
N PHE A 462 -30.57 12.03 37.73
CA PHE A 462 -29.88 13.27 38.10
C PHE A 462 -30.75 14.51 37.85
N LEU A 463 -31.44 14.57 36.72
CA LEU A 463 -32.30 15.69 36.35
C LEU A 463 -33.50 15.82 37.30
N MET A 464 -34.17 14.72 37.64
CA MET A 464 -35.32 14.69 38.56
C MET A 464 -34.93 15.08 39.99
N ALA A 465 -33.73 14.69 40.43
CA ALA A 465 -33.19 15.09 41.72
C ALA A 465 -32.60 16.51 41.72
N ASN A 466 -32.61 17.21 40.58
CA ASN A 466 -31.87 18.45 40.35
C ASN A 466 -30.39 18.36 40.79
N HIS A 467 -29.80 17.17 40.67
CA HIS A 467 -28.41 16.91 40.98
C HIS A 467 -27.58 17.11 39.71
N LYS A 468 -26.59 18.00 39.80
CA LYS A 468 -25.63 18.26 38.72
C LYS A 468 -24.23 17.83 39.13
N MET A 469 -23.34 17.70 38.16
CA MET A 469 -21.98 17.20 38.34
C MET A 469 -20.97 18.31 38.09
N ASP A 470 -20.11 18.58 39.07
CA ASP A 470 -19.03 19.57 38.97
C ASP A 470 -17.91 19.06 38.06
N VAL A 471 -17.64 17.76 38.10
CA VAL A 471 -16.63 17.11 37.27
C VAL A 471 -17.22 15.87 36.60
N ILE A 472 -17.01 15.74 35.30
CA ILE A 472 -17.45 14.57 34.53
C ILE A 472 -16.25 13.98 33.81
N ILE A 473 -15.99 12.68 33.98
CA ILE A 473 -15.04 11.90 33.19
C ILE A 473 -15.84 10.99 32.26
N ASN A 474 -15.88 11.34 30.98
CA ASN A 474 -16.70 10.70 29.96
C ASN A 474 -15.86 9.88 28.96
N CYS A 475 -16.36 8.70 28.60
CA CYS A 475 -15.88 7.88 27.50
C CYS A 475 -16.99 7.45 26.52
N LEU A 476 -18.23 7.93 26.74
CA LEU A 476 -19.38 7.64 25.88
C LEU A 476 -19.40 8.57 24.66
N GLU A 477 -20.07 8.13 23.59
CA GLU A 477 -20.18 8.84 22.31
C GLU A 477 -21.65 9.11 21.88
N GLY A 478 -21.86 9.95 20.88
CA GLY A 478 -23.19 10.17 20.27
C GLY A 478 -24.24 10.72 21.24
N ASP A 479 -25.45 10.12 21.26
CA ASP A 479 -26.57 10.59 22.10
C ASP A 479 -26.24 10.56 23.60
N ASP A 480 -25.44 9.58 24.01
CA ASP A 480 -25.01 9.37 25.39
C ASP A 480 -24.02 10.46 25.85
N PHE A 481 -23.18 10.95 24.95
CA PHE A 481 -22.38 12.17 25.17
C PHE A 481 -23.28 13.36 25.49
N TYR A 482 -24.33 13.59 24.69
CA TYR A 482 -25.25 14.71 24.91
C TYR A 482 -26.06 14.55 26.21
N ALA A 483 -26.46 13.32 26.57
CA ALA A 483 -27.10 13.01 27.85
C ALA A 483 -26.20 13.38 29.03
N THR A 484 -24.94 12.96 28.96
CA THR A 484 -23.92 13.31 29.95
C THR A 484 -23.71 14.83 30.03
N PHE A 485 -23.69 15.50 28.89
CA PHE A 485 -23.53 16.95 28.82
C PHE A 485 -24.71 17.73 29.43
N ARG A 486 -25.91 17.14 29.54
CA ARG A 486 -27.08 17.78 30.21
C ARG A 486 -26.93 17.85 31.73
N VAL A 487 -26.19 16.93 32.34
CA VAL A 487 -26.06 16.82 33.81
C VAL A 487 -24.88 17.60 34.39
N ILE A 488 -24.05 18.23 33.56
CA ILE A 488 -23.00 19.12 34.06
C ILE A 488 -23.58 20.32 34.81
N ALA A 489 -22.93 20.64 35.94
CA ALA A 489 -23.22 21.80 36.78
C ALA A 489 -22.72 23.10 36.13
N ASP A 490 -23.17 24.22 36.70
CA ASP A 490 -22.60 25.52 36.37
C ASP A 490 -21.15 25.53 36.88
N HIS A 491 -20.23 26.13 36.11
CA HIS A 491 -18.77 26.06 36.31
C HIS A 491 -18.16 24.66 36.21
N GLY A 492 -18.93 23.66 35.77
CA GLY A 492 -18.46 22.28 35.70
C GLY A 492 -17.36 22.06 34.66
N LYS A 493 -16.54 21.02 34.90
CA LYS A 493 -15.44 20.58 34.04
C LYS A 493 -15.78 19.24 33.42
N PHE A 494 -15.82 19.20 32.09
CA PHE A 494 -16.12 18.01 31.29
C PHE A 494 -14.85 17.47 30.66
N PHE A 495 -14.46 16.24 31.00
CA PHE A 495 -13.33 15.56 30.42
C PHE A 495 -13.79 14.46 29.46
N GLN A 496 -13.50 14.61 28.17
CA GLN A 496 -13.73 13.60 27.15
C GLN A 496 -12.44 12.79 26.92
N LEU A 497 -12.51 11.48 27.18
CA LEU A 497 -11.39 10.55 26.96
C LEU A 497 -11.32 10.07 25.49
N THR A 498 -12.44 10.03 24.78
CA THR A 498 -12.49 9.53 23.40
C THR A 498 -12.37 10.64 22.35
N LYS A 499 -11.80 10.29 21.20
CA LYS A 499 -11.66 11.21 20.05
C LYS A 499 -12.67 10.88 18.93
N SER A 500 -13.43 9.79 19.04
CA SER A 500 -14.41 9.30 18.04
C SER A 500 -15.42 10.36 17.58
N ASP A 501 -16.14 11.02 18.50
CA ASP A 501 -17.12 12.06 18.15
C ASP A 501 -16.49 13.25 17.41
N MET A 502 -15.26 13.59 17.76
CA MET A 502 -14.48 14.65 17.11
C MET A 502 -14.05 14.22 15.70
N LYS A 503 -13.61 12.96 15.53
CA LYS A 503 -13.31 12.35 14.22
C LYS A 503 -14.56 12.33 13.32
N LYS A 504 -15.74 12.05 13.89
CA LYS A 504 -17.06 12.04 13.23
C LYS A 504 -17.66 13.44 13.01
N LYS A 505 -17.02 14.50 13.54
CA LYS A 505 -17.44 15.90 13.45
C LYS A 505 -18.85 16.16 13.98
N TYR A 506 -19.23 15.51 15.08
CA TYR A 506 -20.50 15.83 15.72
C TYR A 506 -20.52 17.26 16.27
N LYS A 507 -21.72 17.85 16.33
CA LYS A 507 -21.91 19.27 16.67
C LYS A 507 -22.18 19.43 18.16
N MET A 508 -21.50 20.37 18.82
CA MET A 508 -21.74 20.68 20.22
C MET A 508 -22.54 21.98 20.36
N GLY A 509 -23.58 21.97 21.19
CA GLY A 509 -24.42 23.15 21.44
C GLY A 509 -23.70 24.18 22.32
N THR A 510 -23.38 25.35 21.76
CA THR A 510 -22.58 26.38 22.45
C THR A 510 -23.34 27.09 23.59
N LEU A 511 -24.68 27.03 23.61
CA LEU A 511 -25.51 27.69 24.63
C LEU A 511 -25.13 27.28 26.06
N LYS A 512 -24.72 26.02 26.27
CA LYS A 512 -24.36 25.50 27.59
C LYS A 512 -23.15 26.21 28.20
N PHE A 513 -22.25 26.76 27.39
CA PHE A 513 -21.06 27.49 27.85
C PHE A 513 -21.39 28.82 28.56
N LEU A 514 -22.62 29.34 28.44
CA LEU A 514 -23.09 30.47 29.28
C LEU A 514 -23.09 30.14 30.78
N LYS A 515 -23.07 28.85 31.13
CA LYS A 515 -22.93 28.37 32.51
C LYS A 515 -21.47 28.28 32.97
N CYS A 516 -20.54 28.94 32.27
CA CYS A 516 -19.11 28.94 32.58
C CYS A 516 -18.47 27.55 32.65
N ILE A 517 -19.01 26.58 31.90
CA ILE A 517 -18.46 25.23 31.83
C ILE A 517 -17.14 25.20 31.03
N SER A 518 -16.27 24.26 31.37
CA SER A 518 -15.04 23.98 30.63
C SER A 518 -15.08 22.58 30.01
N PHE A 519 -14.61 22.45 28.78
CA PHE A 519 -14.56 21.17 28.06
C PHE A 519 -13.12 20.83 27.69
N PHE A 520 -12.66 19.64 28.05
CA PHE A 520 -11.30 19.17 27.85
C PHE A 520 -11.30 17.84 27.09
N SER A 521 -10.53 17.76 26.01
CA SER A 521 -10.13 16.49 25.41
C SER A 521 -8.83 16.04 26.07
N ILE A 522 -8.85 14.89 26.73
CA ILE A 522 -7.69 14.39 27.49
C ILE A 522 -7.19 13.09 26.88
N GLY A 523 -5.87 12.98 26.79
CA GLY A 523 -5.16 11.76 26.44
C GLY A 523 -3.74 11.81 27.00
N MET A 524 -3.13 10.65 27.22
CA MET A 524 -1.76 10.58 27.74
C MET A 524 -0.75 11.30 26.83
N ASP A 525 -0.99 11.30 25.51
CA ASP A 525 -0.22 12.04 24.52
C ASP A 525 -0.15 13.55 24.81
N ARG A 526 -1.24 14.13 25.34
CA ARG A 526 -1.31 15.53 25.73
C ARG A 526 -0.57 15.77 27.05
N ILE A 527 -0.73 14.89 28.02
CA ILE A 527 -0.05 14.98 29.32
C ILE A 527 1.48 14.90 29.17
N MET A 528 1.99 14.03 28.29
CA MET A 528 3.42 13.95 28.00
C MET A 528 3.97 15.23 27.35
N ALA A 529 3.11 15.95 26.61
CA ALA A 529 3.45 17.21 25.95
C ALA A 529 3.27 18.45 26.85
N GLU A 530 2.82 18.28 28.09
CA GLU A 530 2.73 19.37 29.07
C GLU A 530 4.11 19.89 29.47
N CYS A 531 4.12 21.10 30.05
CA CYS A 531 5.34 21.70 30.59
C CYS A 531 5.91 20.87 31.75
N GLU A 532 7.21 21.03 31.99
CA GLU A 532 7.92 20.24 32.99
C GLU A 532 7.34 20.40 34.39
N GLU A 533 6.88 21.61 34.75
CA GLU A 533 6.29 21.91 36.06
C GLU A 533 5.02 21.08 36.30
N THR A 534 4.13 21.02 35.32
CA THR A 534 2.90 20.21 35.39
C THR A 534 3.23 18.73 35.51
N LYS A 535 4.20 18.24 34.72
CA LYS A 535 4.64 16.84 34.79
C LYS A 535 5.25 16.49 36.16
N GLN A 536 6.01 17.39 36.75
CA GLN A 536 6.56 17.22 38.10
C GLN A 536 5.46 17.20 39.18
N VAL A 537 4.39 17.99 39.04
CA VAL A 537 3.24 17.93 39.94
C VAL A 537 2.57 16.55 39.87
N ILE A 538 2.32 16.04 38.66
CA ILE A 538 1.75 14.71 38.46
C ILE A 538 2.68 13.64 39.05
N GLN A 539 3.99 13.76 38.79
CA GLN A 539 4.98 12.84 39.32
C GLN A 539 4.90 12.74 40.85
N LYS A 540 4.90 13.88 41.55
CA LYS A 540 4.79 13.96 43.01
C LYS A 540 3.46 13.40 43.54
N LEU A 541 2.35 13.66 42.85
CA LEU A 541 1.04 13.13 43.24
C LEU A 541 1.01 11.60 43.18
N ILE A 542 1.65 11.01 42.15
CA ILE A 542 1.77 9.56 42.05
C ILE A 542 2.69 8.99 43.14
N GLU A 543 3.83 9.63 43.42
CA GLU A 543 4.70 9.21 44.54
C GLU A 543 3.96 9.23 45.89
N GLN A 544 3.20 10.29 46.15
CA GLN A 544 2.39 10.40 47.37
C GLN A 544 1.30 9.33 47.42
N GLY A 545 0.60 9.11 46.29
CA GLY A 545 -0.44 8.10 46.16
C GLY A 545 0.06 6.66 46.34
N LEU A 546 1.30 6.37 45.90
CA LEU A 546 1.96 5.09 46.17
C LEU A 546 2.30 4.94 47.65
N ASN A 547 2.84 5.99 48.26
CA ASN A 547 3.27 5.97 49.66
C ASN A 547 2.10 5.90 50.66
N ASN A 548 0.98 6.56 50.38
CA ASN A 548 -0.19 6.57 51.25
C ASN A 548 -1.18 5.41 50.99
N GLY A 549 -0.93 4.59 49.96
CA GLY A 549 -1.74 3.42 49.61
C GLY A 549 -3.02 3.72 48.84
N THR A 550 -3.23 4.95 48.37
CA THR A 550 -4.32 5.27 47.42
C THR A 550 -4.13 4.52 46.11
N ILE A 551 -2.90 4.53 45.59
CA ILE A 551 -2.55 3.89 44.31
C ILE A 551 -2.34 2.41 44.53
N LYS A 552 -3.05 1.59 43.76
CA LYS A 552 -2.97 0.15 43.80
C LYS A 552 -2.74 -0.38 42.39
N PRO A 553 -1.93 -1.44 42.21
CA PRO A 553 -1.78 -2.06 40.91
C PRO A 553 -3.10 -2.68 40.45
N PHE A 554 -3.24 -2.81 39.13
CA PHE A 554 -4.41 -3.44 38.53
C PHE A 554 -4.16 -4.93 38.30
N ASP A 555 -5.26 -5.69 38.33
CA ASP A 555 -5.27 -7.05 37.79
C ASP A 555 -4.88 -7.01 36.32
N ARG A 556 -4.11 -8.02 35.89
CA ARG A 556 -3.46 -8.01 34.58
C ARG A 556 -3.41 -9.40 33.96
N HIS A 557 -3.48 -9.42 32.64
CA HIS A 557 -3.21 -10.57 31.79
C HIS A 557 -1.83 -10.35 31.15
N VAL A 558 -0.89 -11.25 31.43
CA VAL A 558 0.48 -11.15 30.90
C VAL A 558 0.60 -11.97 29.62
N LEU A 559 0.86 -11.29 28.51
CA LEU A 559 1.23 -11.89 27.23
C LEU A 559 2.72 -12.19 27.23
N THR A 560 3.07 -13.44 26.96
CA THR A 560 4.46 -13.91 26.86
C THR A 560 4.80 -14.27 25.42
N GLY A 561 6.04 -14.03 25.01
CA GLY A 561 6.51 -14.29 23.65
C GLY A 561 6.30 -13.14 22.66
N ALA A 562 6.49 -13.41 21.37
CA ALA A 562 6.29 -12.44 20.32
C ALA A 562 4.81 -12.04 20.25
N CYS A 563 4.53 -10.75 20.39
CA CYS A 563 3.17 -10.21 20.41
C CYS A 563 3.08 -9.03 19.46
N THR A 564 2.17 -9.11 18.49
CA THR A 564 1.82 -7.96 17.66
C THR A 564 0.84 -7.08 18.41
N GLY A 565 0.78 -5.79 18.06
CA GLY A 565 -0.26 -4.91 18.61
C GLY A 565 -1.68 -5.35 18.28
N THR A 566 -1.90 -6.07 17.17
CA THR A 566 -3.23 -6.57 16.79
C THR A 566 -3.67 -7.66 17.77
N GLN A 567 -2.78 -8.62 18.06
CA GLN A 567 -3.05 -9.66 19.06
C GLN A 567 -3.32 -9.03 20.43
N ALA A 568 -2.58 -7.98 20.77
CA ALA A 568 -2.78 -7.23 22.01
C ALA A 568 -4.14 -6.51 22.09
N LEU A 569 -4.55 -5.81 21.03
CA LEU A 569 -5.87 -5.15 20.96
C LEU A 569 -7.00 -6.17 20.98
N GLU A 570 -6.89 -7.26 20.21
CA GLU A 570 -7.87 -8.36 20.21
C GLU A 570 -7.97 -9.01 21.61
N THR A 571 -6.85 -9.14 22.34
CA THR A 571 -6.85 -9.63 23.72
C THR A 571 -7.58 -8.67 24.66
N LEU A 572 -7.32 -7.35 24.55
CA LEU A 572 -8.01 -6.32 25.35
C LEU A 572 -9.53 -6.35 25.11
N GLU A 573 -9.97 -6.49 23.86
CA GLU A 573 -11.39 -6.59 23.51
C GLU A 573 -12.03 -7.87 24.07
N ASN A 574 -11.37 -9.02 23.91
CA ASN A 574 -11.89 -10.31 24.38
C ASN A 574 -12.06 -10.34 25.90
N LEU A 575 -11.05 -9.89 26.64
CA LEU A 575 -11.12 -9.78 28.10
C LEU A 575 -12.31 -8.91 28.53
N THR A 576 -12.56 -7.81 27.82
CA THR A 576 -13.70 -6.93 28.15
C THR A 576 -15.04 -7.60 27.87
N ARG A 577 -15.20 -8.31 26.74
CA ARG A 577 -16.42 -9.08 26.42
C ARG A 577 -16.72 -10.15 27.48
N GLU A 578 -15.67 -10.76 28.05
CA GLU A 578 -15.79 -11.75 29.12
C GLU A 578 -16.07 -11.13 30.51
N ASN A 579 -16.16 -9.79 30.59
CA ASN A 579 -16.22 -9.00 31.83
C ASN A 579 -14.99 -9.19 32.73
N GLU A 580 -13.84 -9.50 32.13
CA GLU A 580 -12.54 -9.53 32.79
C GLU A 580 -11.81 -8.20 32.54
N PHE A 581 -12.04 -7.20 33.39
CA PHE A 581 -11.44 -5.86 33.26
C PHE A 581 -9.95 -5.80 33.67
N LYS A 582 -9.15 -6.73 33.17
CA LYS A 582 -7.71 -6.85 33.42
C LYS A 582 -6.93 -5.96 32.46
N ARG A 583 -5.82 -5.38 32.92
CA ARG A 583 -4.83 -4.72 32.06
C ARG A 583 -4.12 -5.77 31.21
N VAL A 584 -3.74 -5.43 29.98
CA VAL A 584 -2.86 -6.31 29.17
C VAL A 584 -1.43 -5.82 29.30
N VAL A 585 -0.55 -6.73 29.70
CA VAL A 585 0.87 -6.48 29.92
C VAL A 585 1.67 -7.43 29.04
N ILE A 586 2.71 -6.95 28.38
CA ILE A 586 3.61 -7.76 27.57
C ILE A 586 4.91 -7.97 28.33
N SER A 587 5.37 -9.22 28.40
CA SER A 587 6.71 -9.55 28.89
C SER A 587 7.74 -9.46 27.75
N THR A 588 8.85 -8.74 27.99
CA THR A 588 9.92 -8.56 26.99
C THR A 588 11.01 -9.64 27.05
N SER A 589 10.83 -10.70 27.84
CA SER A 589 11.79 -11.81 27.87
C SER A 589 11.87 -12.48 26.49
N LYS A 590 13.00 -12.26 25.80
CA LYS A 590 13.32 -12.67 24.43
C LYS A 590 12.81 -14.08 24.08
N ALA A 591 11.76 -14.18 23.28
CA ALA A 591 11.48 -15.39 22.51
C ALA A 591 12.34 -15.38 21.23
N ILE A 592 13.06 -16.48 21.01
CA ILE A 592 13.99 -16.70 19.89
C ILE A 592 13.26 -17.01 18.57
N ASP A 593 11.94 -17.26 18.61
CA ASP A 593 11.19 -17.67 17.42
C ASP A 593 10.14 -16.62 17.04
N VAL A 594 10.54 -15.71 16.15
CA VAL A 594 9.59 -14.89 15.40
C VAL A 594 9.09 -15.76 14.25
N GLY A 595 7.98 -16.46 14.46
CA GLY A 595 7.27 -17.13 13.37
C GLY A 595 7.12 -16.18 12.19
N ASN A 596 7.53 -16.64 11.00
CA ASN A 596 7.59 -15.92 9.72
C ASN A 596 7.34 -14.41 9.85
N ALA A 597 8.37 -13.67 10.28
CA ALA A 597 8.38 -12.23 10.12
C ALA A 597 7.95 -11.94 8.68
N ILE A 598 6.83 -11.23 8.50
CA ILE A 598 6.38 -10.83 7.17
C ILE A 598 7.54 -10.04 6.58
N ASN A 599 8.17 -10.56 5.52
CA ASN A 599 9.24 -9.89 4.80
C ASN A 599 8.68 -8.58 4.22
N GLN A 600 8.82 -7.50 4.98
CA GLN A 600 8.36 -6.16 4.65
C GLN A 600 9.55 -5.25 4.36
N PHE A 601 9.32 -4.23 3.55
CA PHE A 601 10.34 -3.23 3.29
C PHE A 601 10.54 -2.40 4.57
N GLN A 602 11.77 -2.34 5.09
CA GLN A 602 12.10 -1.55 6.28
C GLN A 602 13.02 -0.38 5.92
N CYS A 603 12.76 0.75 6.57
CA CYS A 603 13.59 1.94 6.52
C CYS A 603 14.44 2.04 7.80
N PHE A 604 15.57 2.74 7.69
CA PHE A 604 16.53 2.89 8.77
C PHE A 604 16.60 4.36 9.21
N PRO A 605 16.60 4.63 10.53
CA PRO A 605 16.62 5.99 11.07
C PRO A 605 17.94 6.74 10.80
N ASP A 606 19.03 6.02 10.56
CA ASP A 606 20.37 6.51 10.27
C ASP A 606 20.67 6.70 8.76
N LYS A 607 19.65 6.58 7.91
CA LYS A 607 19.77 6.80 6.46
C LYS A 607 18.89 7.94 5.96
N VAL A 608 19.18 8.40 4.75
CA VAL A 608 18.43 9.47 4.05
C VAL A 608 17.69 8.89 2.85
N TYR A 609 16.46 9.35 2.67
CA TYR A 609 15.54 8.95 1.60
C TYR A 609 15.18 10.16 0.75
N PHE A 610 15.24 10.03 -0.56
CA PHE A 610 14.82 11.08 -1.49
C PHE A 610 13.45 10.76 -2.08
N VAL A 611 12.56 11.76 -2.12
CA VAL A 611 11.26 11.70 -2.81
C VAL A 611 11.14 12.92 -3.71
N ILE A 612 11.20 12.71 -5.02
CA ILE A 612 11.17 13.78 -6.02
C ILE A 612 9.85 13.68 -6.77
N GLY A 613 9.04 14.74 -6.73
CA GLY A 613 7.69 14.72 -7.30
C GLY A 613 7.05 16.08 -7.48
N ASN A 614 6.09 16.19 -8.38
CA ASN A 614 5.32 17.41 -8.54
C ASN A 614 4.24 17.57 -7.42
N ALA A 615 3.62 18.74 -7.31
CA ALA A 615 2.73 19.20 -6.25
C ALA A 615 1.44 18.38 -6.01
N CYS A 616 1.20 17.28 -6.72
CA CYS A 616 -0.03 16.48 -6.69
C CYS A 616 -0.25 15.59 -5.44
N ASP A 617 0.25 15.97 -4.26
CA ASP A 617 0.16 15.22 -2.98
C ASP A 617 0.74 13.78 -2.98
N ASP A 618 1.12 13.21 -4.14
CA ASP A 618 1.66 11.85 -4.28
C ASP A 618 2.94 11.67 -3.44
N TRP A 619 3.82 12.68 -3.45
CA TRP A 619 5.04 12.68 -2.64
C TRP A 619 4.72 12.52 -1.15
N LEU A 620 3.66 13.17 -0.64
CA LEU A 620 3.31 13.14 0.78
C LEU A 620 2.83 11.74 1.19
N CYS A 621 2.09 11.07 0.31
CA CYS A 621 1.69 9.68 0.53
C CYS A 621 2.91 8.75 0.64
N LEU A 622 3.93 8.95 -0.21
CA LEU A 622 5.15 8.16 -0.18
C LEU A 622 6.03 8.48 1.04
N VAL A 623 6.14 9.75 1.41
CA VAL A 623 6.85 10.18 2.63
C VAL A 623 6.20 9.58 3.87
N GLU A 624 4.86 9.58 3.95
CA GLU A 624 4.14 8.92 5.04
C GLU A 624 4.41 7.41 5.06
N TRP A 625 4.40 6.75 3.90
CA TRP A 625 4.72 5.33 3.77
C TRP A 625 6.16 4.97 4.18
N LEU A 626 7.13 5.85 3.90
CA LEU A 626 8.52 5.70 4.34
C LEU A 626 8.68 5.92 5.84
N ALA A 627 8.00 6.92 6.40
CA ALA A 627 7.98 7.20 7.83
C ALA A 627 7.37 6.02 8.60
N GLN A 628 6.31 5.42 8.05
CA GLN A 628 5.71 4.19 8.56
C GLN A 628 6.67 2.98 8.56
N ARG A 629 7.82 3.07 7.90
CA ARG A 629 8.82 2.00 7.85
C ARG A 629 10.08 2.32 8.62
N GLY A 630 10.13 3.46 9.31
CA GLY A 630 11.26 3.86 10.15
C GLY A 630 12.17 4.93 9.53
N ALA A 631 11.79 5.54 8.40
CA ALA A 631 12.55 6.66 7.84
C ALA A 631 12.42 7.90 8.74
N LEU A 632 13.54 8.39 9.26
CA LEU A 632 13.58 9.63 10.04
C LEU A 632 14.09 10.84 9.26
N LYS A 633 14.69 10.64 8.08
CA LYS A 633 15.29 11.73 7.29
C LYS A 633 14.87 11.59 5.84
N VAL A 634 14.08 12.54 5.38
CA VAL A 634 13.52 12.53 4.03
C VAL A 634 13.78 13.87 3.36
N VAL A 635 14.37 13.85 2.17
CA VAL A 635 14.56 15.02 1.31
C VAL A 635 13.50 14.97 0.22
N VAL A 636 12.69 16.01 0.11
CA VAL A 636 11.58 16.09 -0.85
C VAL A 636 11.85 17.18 -1.87
N GLY A 637 11.99 16.79 -3.14
CA GLY A 637 12.17 17.72 -4.25
C GLY A 637 10.83 18.10 -4.88
N LEU A 638 10.44 19.37 -4.75
CA LEU A 638 9.19 19.92 -5.30
C LEU A 638 9.44 21.00 -6.37
N GLU A 639 8.58 21.07 -7.38
CA GLU A 639 8.64 22.11 -8.43
C GLU A 639 8.41 23.50 -7.81
N THR A 640 7.38 23.62 -6.96
CA THR A 640 7.05 24.84 -6.22
C THR A 640 7.21 24.62 -4.73
N HIS A 641 7.82 25.59 -4.03
CA HIS A 641 7.89 25.61 -2.57
C HIS A 641 6.54 25.94 -1.90
N SER A 642 5.55 26.38 -2.68
CA SER A 642 4.22 26.73 -2.20
C SER A 642 3.32 25.49 -2.13
N LEU A 643 3.16 24.95 -0.94
CA LEU A 643 2.15 23.92 -0.68
C LEU A 643 0.75 24.54 -0.73
N THR A 644 -0.20 23.88 -1.40
CA THR A 644 -1.61 24.28 -1.30
C THR A 644 -2.08 24.20 0.17
N PRO A 645 -3.10 24.97 0.60
CA PRO A 645 -3.60 24.91 1.97
C PRO A 645 -3.97 23.49 2.42
N THR A 646 -4.49 22.67 1.49
CA THR A 646 -4.81 21.26 1.74
C THR A 646 -3.57 20.42 2.00
N VAL A 647 -2.52 20.57 1.18
CA VAL A 647 -1.26 19.84 1.35
C VAL A 647 -0.53 20.28 2.61
N SER A 648 -0.45 21.59 2.85
CA SER A 648 0.17 22.15 4.04
C SER A 648 -0.49 21.61 5.31
N ARG A 649 -1.83 21.55 5.34
CA ARG A 649 -2.57 20.94 6.46
C ARG A 649 -2.24 19.46 6.64
N LYS A 650 -2.22 18.66 5.56
CA LYS A 650 -1.86 17.24 5.63
C LYS A 650 -0.42 17.04 6.09
N PHE A 651 0.51 17.86 5.60
CA PHE A 651 1.92 17.82 5.97
C PHE A 651 2.13 18.17 7.45
N ASN A 652 1.41 19.17 7.98
CA ASN A 652 1.46 19.49 9.40
C ASN A 652 0.89 18.37 10.28
N ILE A 653 -0.21 17.74 9.86
CA ILE A 653 -0.76 16.56 10.56
C ILE A 653 0.25 15.41 10.54
N PHE A 654 0.93 15.21 9.41
CA PHE A 654 1.98 14.22 9.26
C PHE A 654 3.16 14.49 10.21
N LEU A 655 3.68 15.71 10.26
CA LEU A 655 4.79 16.07 11.16
C LEU A 655 4.41 15.92 12.65
N ASP A 656 3.17 16.25 13.02
CA ASP A 656 2.68 16.04 14.39
C ASP A 656 2.57 14.55 14.75
N ARG A 657 2.19 13.71 13.78
CA ARG A 657 2.06 12.25 13.94
C ARG A 657 3.42 11.56 14.07
N TYR A 658 4.43 11.96 13.28
CA TYR A 658 5.75 11.31 13.25
C TYR A 658 6.82 12.20 13.89
N LYS A 659 6.71 12.42 15.20
CA LYS A 659 7.69 13.23 15.95
C LYS A 659 9.11 12.69 15.79
N GLY A 660 10.05 13.56 15.45
CA GLY A 660 11.45 13.22 15.21
C GLY A 660 11.81 12.96 13.75
N ILE A 661 10.84 12.90 12.83
CA ILE A 661 11.15 12.92 11.40
C ILE A 661 11.61 14.33 10.99
N THR A 662 12.67 14.40 10.19
CA THR A 662 13.11 15.60 9.52
C THR A 662 12.78 15.48 8.04
N VAL A 663 11.90 16.36 7.56
CA VAL A 663 11.56 16.47 6.13
C VAL A 663 12.11 17.77 5.59
N GLN A 664 13.10 17.68 4.70
CA GLN A 664 13.70 18.84 4.05
C GLN A 664 13.08 19.04 2.67
N LEU A 665 12.36 20.14 2.47
CA LEU A 665 11.81 20.51 1.17
C LEU A 665 12.88 21.27 0.36
N VAL A 666 13.18 20.79 -0.84
CA VAL A 666 14.14 21.40 -1.77
C VAL A 666 13.50 21.67 -3.13
N SER A 667 14.03 22.62 -3.89
CA SER A 667 13.54 22.90 -5.25
C SER A 667 14.01 21.80 -6.20
N GLN A 668 13.13 21.36 -7.10
CA GLN A 668 13.49 20.47 -8.20
C GLN A 668 14.49 21.08 -9.18
N SER A 669 14.58 22.41 -9.27
CA SER A 669 15.61 23.09 -10.09
C SER A 669 17.05 22.69 -9.72
N LEU A 670 17.26 22.19 -8.49
CA LEU A 670 18.56 21.63 -8.08
C LEU A 670 18.91 20.34 -8.85
N LEU A 671 17.98 19.77 -9.63
CA LEU A 671 18.17 18.61 -10.49
C LEU A 671 18.30 18.98 -11.98
N ASP A 672 18.32 20.27 -12.33
CA ASP A 672 18.40 20.72 -13.74
C ASP A 672 19.76 20.41 -14.39
N THR A 673 20.80 20.33 -13.57
CA THR A 673 22.17 20.03 -14.00
C THR A 673 22.77 18.87 -13.21
N GLU A 674 23.70 18.14 -13.84
CA GLU A 674 24.48 17.08 -13.19
C GLU A 674 25.21 17.57 -11.94
N GLN A 675 25.79 18.77 -12.00
CA GLN A 675 26.57 19.35 -10.89
C GLN A 675 25.68 19.72 -9.71
N SER A 676 24.54 20.38 -9.95
CA SER A 676 23.60 20.75 -8.89
C SER A 676 23.00 19.52 -8.22
N ALA A 677 22.68 18.48 -8.99
CA ALA A 677 22.19 17.20 -8.46
C ALA A 677 23.27 16.52 -7.59
N HIS A 678 24.53 16.57 -8.02
CA HIS A 678 25.66 16.05 -7.23
C HIS A 678 25.83 16.80 -5.91
N ASP A 679 25.76 18.14 -5.92
CA ASP A 679 25.92 18.97 -4.72
C ASP A 679 24.76 18.77 -3.73
N LEU A 680 23.53 18.63 -4.22
CA LEU A 680 22.37 18.29 -3.40
C LEU A 680 22.54 16.92 -2.73
N LEU A 681 22.97 15.91 -3.50
CA LEU A 681 23.16 14.56 -2.96
C LEU A 681 24.29 14.55 -1.94
N LYS A 682 25.43 15.15 -2.27
CA LYS A 682 26.62 15.25 -1.40
C LYS A 682 26.33 15.94 -0.07
N SER A 683 25.59 17.05 -0.09
CA SER A 683 25.22 17.78 1.13
C SER A 683 24.24 16.98 1.99
N SER A 684 23.27 16.33 1.38
CA SER A 684 22.26 15.52 2.08
C SER A 684 22.82 14.21 2.65
N THR A 685 23.89 13.68 2.04
CA THR A 685 24.55 12.43 2.46
C THR A 685 25.87 12.67 3.20
N ALA A 686 26.13 13.88 3.70
CA ALA A 686 27.36 14.19 4.42
C ALA A 686 27.47 13.45 5.76
N THR A 687 26.33 13.29 6.46
CA THR A 687 26.25 12.66 7.79
C THR A 687 25.63 11.26 7.74
N TYR A 688 24.81 10.97 6.74
CA TYR A 688 23.98 9.78 6.66
C TYR A 688 24.07 9.13 5.29
N LEU A 689 23.92 7.81 5.22
CA LEU A 689 24.00 7.07 3.96
C LEU A 689 22.70 7.20 3.16
N LEU A 690 22.82 7.18 1.83
CA LEU A 690 21.68 7.18 0.92
C LEU A 690 21.02 5.80 0.88
N ALA A 691 19.78 5.70 1.36
CA ALA A 691 19.01 4.46 1.31
C ALA A 691 18.29 4.28 -0.03
N ALA A 692 17.54 5.30 -0.45
CA ALA A 692 16.67 5.19 -1.61
C ALA A 692 16.40 6.54 -2.26
N VAL A 693 16.14 6.52 -3.57
CA VAL A 693 15.66 7.65 -4.37
C VAL A 693 14.38 7.23 -5.07
N PHE A 694 13.30 7.95 -4.80
CA PHE A 694 12.00 7.75 -5.42
C PHE A 694 11.64 8.95 -6.30
N PHE A 695 11.23 8.67 -7.52
CA PHE A 695 10.61 9.63 -8.43
C PHE A 695 9.14 9.32 -8.54
N VAL A 696 8.27 10.31 -8.34
CA VAL A 696 6.81 10.18 -8.50
C VAL A 696 6.32 11.10 -9.61
N SER A 697 5.04 11.00 -9.98
CA SER A 697 4.39 11.69 -11.11
C SER A 697 4.90 13.12 -11.38
N GLY A 698 5.15 13.43 -12.66
CA GLY A 698 5.42 14.79 -13.13
C GLY A 698 6.87 15.27 -12.97
N VAL A 699 7.85 14.37 -13.05
CA VAL A 699 9.28 14.71 -13.09
C VAL A 699 9.80 14.56 -14.51
N GLU A 700 10.62 15.51 -14.96
CA GLU A 700 11.25 15.44 -16.28
C GLU A 700 12.36 14.38 -16.32
N GLU A 701 12.49 13.65 -17.43
CA GLU A 701 13.48 12.59 -17.58
C GLU A 701 14.92 13.08 -17.39
N LYS A 702 15.22 14.31 -17.84
CA LYS A 702 16.54 14.92 -17.65
C LYS A 702 16.93 15.00 -16.17
N MET A 703 15.98 15.28 -15.27
CA MET A 703 16.24 15.32 -13.83
C MET A 703 16.54 13.91 -13.27
N ILE A 704 15.89 12.88 -13.83
CA ILE A 704 16.14 11.47 -13.49
C ILE A 704 17.55 11.08 -13.93
N GLU A 705 17.96 11.44 -15.16
CA GLU A 705 19.30 11.20 -15.70
C GLU A 705 20.39 11.95 -14.89
N ASN A 706 20.16 13.21 -14.52
CA ASN A 706 21.10 13.99 -13.69
C ASN A 706 21.28 13.38 -12.30
N MET A 707 20.20 12.86 -11.69
CA MET A 707 20.30 12.16 -10.40
C MET A 707 21.00 10.81 -10.52
N GLN A 708 20.78 10.07 -11.62
CA GLN A 708 21.54 8.85 -11.93
C GLN A 708 23.05 9.16 -12.01
N PHE A 709 23.43 10.24 -12.71
CA PHE A 709 24.82 10.70 -12.77
C PHE A 709 25.37 11.00 -11.37
N ALA A 710 24.65 11.79 -10.58
CA ALA A 710 25.05 12.17 -9.22
C ALA A 710 25.25 10.94 -8.31
N MET A 711 24.35 9.96 -8.39
CA MET A 711 24.46 8.69 -7.67
C MET A 711 25.67 7.89 -8.11
N GLY A 712 25.96 7.84 -9.42
CA GLY A 712 27.14 7.17 -9.96
C GLY A 712 28.45 7.65 -9.32
N GLN A 713 28.54 8.92 -8.91
CA GLN A 713 29.73 9.51 -8.27
C GLN A 713 29.87 9.18 -6.77
N ILE A 714 28.75 8.89 -6.09
CA ILE A 714 28.70 8.69 -4.62
C ILE A 714 28.62 7.19 -4.28
N VAL A 715 27.78 6.43 -4.98
CA VAL A 715 27.49 5.02 -4.69
C VAL A 715 28.67 4.11 -5.04
N THR A 716 29.36 4.38 -6.17
CA THR A 716 30.53 3.59 -6.61
C THR A 716 31.71 3.64 -5.64
N LYS A 717 31.81 4.70 -4.81
CA LYS A 717 32.87 4.84 -3.80
C LYS A 717 32.61 4.05 -2.52
N HIS A 718 31.36 3.70 -2.22
CA HIS A 718 30.97 3.12 -0.93
C HIS A 718 30.32 1.73 -1.02
N ASN A 719 30.16 1.17 -2.24
CA ASN A 719 29.56 -0.15 -2.49
C ASN A 719 28.18 -0.34 -1.80
N GLN A 720 27.32 0.68 -1.92
CA GLN A 720 26.02 0.74 -1.24
C GLN A 720 24.89 0.13 -2.10
N LYS A 721 24.02 -0.65 -1.47
CA LYS A 721 22.76 -1.13 -2.06
C LYS A 721 21.68 -0.05 -1.96
N THR A 722 21.75 0.96 -2.82
CA THR A 722 20.75 2.02 -2.91
C THR A 722 19.58 1.57 -3.79
N LEU A 723 18.35 1.81 -3.33
CA LEU A 723 17.14 1.58 -4.12
C LEU A 723 16.86 2.80 -5.01
N PHE A 724 16.64 2.57 -6.31
CA PHE A 724 16.23 3.61 -7.26
C PHE A 724 14.87 3.25 -7.83
N THR A 725 13.87 4.12 -7.67
CA THR A 725 12.50 3.78 -8.09
C THR A 725 11.80 4.92 -8.80
N CYS A 726 11.32 4.68 -10.02
CA CYS A 726 10.50 5.61 -10.78
C CYS A 726 9.05 5.12 -10.81
N LEU A 727 8.11 5.93 -10.33
CA LEU A 727 6.68 5.61 -10.22
C LEU A 727 5.87 6.53 -11.14
N PHE A 728 5.44 5.97 -12.28
CA PHE A 728 4.60 6.63 -13.28
C PHE A 728 5.15 7.94 -13.88
N CYS A 729 6.45 8.20 -13.72
CA CYS A 729 7.15 9.41 -14.18
C CYS A 729 8.10 9.17 -15.35
N GLY A 730 8.19 7.94 -15.87
CA GLY A 730 9.19 7.57 -16.89
C GLY A 730 10.45 7.02 -16.25
N GLY A 731 11.60 7.14 -16.92
CA GLY A 731 12.90 6.66 -16.40
C GLY A 731 13.18 5.17 -16.63
N ALA A 732 12.45 4.53 -17.55
CA ALA A 732 12.65 3.12 -17.91
C ALA A 732 14.10 2.84 -18.34
N LYS A 733 14.61 3.65 -19.26
CA LYS A 733 16.00 3.57 -19.76
C LYS A 733 17.03 3.70 -18.63
N THR A 734 16.87 4.72 -17.78
CA THR A 734 17.75 4.96 -16.61
C THR A 734 17.73 3.78 -15.65
N CYS A 735 16.55 3.25 -15.33
CA CYS A 735 16.41 2.12 -14.42
C CYS A 735 17.07 0.85 -15.01
N ASP A 736 16.91 0.57 -16.30
CA ASP A 736 17.57 -0.57 -16.96
C ASP A 736 19.09 -0.42 -16.94
N GLN A 737 19.62 0.78 -17.20
CA GLN A 737 21.05 1.07 -17.11
C GLN A 737 21.59 0.87 -15.69
N LEU A 738 20.92 1.41 -14.68
CA LEU A 738 21.29 1.23 -13.26
C LEU A 738 21.26 -0.24 -12.84
N LYS A 739 20.28 -1.00 -13.33
CA LYS A 739 20.19 -2.42 -13.03
C LYS A 739 21.33 -3.23 -13.66
N SER A 740 21.75 -2.85 -14.87
CA SER A 740 22.91 -3.47 -15.55
C SER A 740 24.23 -3.26 -14.80
N THR A 741 24.33 -2.21 -13.98
CA THR A 741 25.49 -1.91 -13.12
C THR A 741 25.35 -2.46 -11.69
N GLY A 742 24.29 -3.22 -11.41
CA GLY A 742 24.07 -3.89 -10.12
C GLY A 742 23.35 -3.03 -9.07
N VAL A 743 22.83 -1.86 -9.43
CA VAL A 743 21.97 -1.06 -8.55
C VAL A 743 20.56 -1.62 -8.57
N ASN A 744 19.91 -1.70 -7.40
CA ASN A 744 18.52 -2.13 -7.32
C ASN A 744 17.61 -1.02 -7.88
N ALA A 745 17.22 -1.14 -9.15
CA ALA A 745 16.41 -0.17 -9.86
C ALA A 745 15.07 -0.76 -10.32
N LEU A 746 14.01 0.06 -10.22
CA LEU A 746 12.63 -0.30 -10.58
C LEU A 746 11.90 0.88 -11.24
N CYS A 747 11.29 0.66 -12.39
CA CYS A 747 10.42 1.62 -13.06
C CYS A 747 9.01 1.04 -13.19
N LEU A 748 8.03 1.65 -12.53
CA LEU A 748 6.62 1.30 -12.65
C LEU A 748 5.94 2.20 -13.69
N SER A 749 5.54 1.62 -14.82
CA SER A 749 4.85 2.32 -15.91
C SER A 749 3.34 2.04 -15.90
N TRP A 750 2.56 2.97 -16.45
CA TRP A 750 1.12 2.81 -16.62
C TRP A 750 0.82 2.30 -18.04
N GLY A 751 0.16 1.14 -18.12
CA GLY A 751 -0.02 0.38 -19.35
C GLY A 751 -1.36 0.59 -20.06
N GLN A 752 -2.17 1.60 -19.71
CA GLN A 752 -3.49 1.83 -20.30
C GLN A 752 -3.67 3.27 -20.79
N ASN A 753 -4.57 3.43 -21.76
CA ASN A 753 -5.04 4.75 -22.21
C ASN A 753 -6.04 5.30 -21.18
N GLY A 754 -5.61 6.24 -20.33
CA GLY A 754 -6.44 6.86 -19.30
C GLY A 754 -5.61 7.48 -18.19
N ASP A 755 -6.28 8.07 -17.20
CA ASP A 755 -5.61 8.67 -16.05
C ASP A 755 -4.85 7.61 -15.24
N LYS A 756 -3.62 7.96 -14.85
CA LYS A 756 -2.79 7.14 -13.97
C LYS A 756 -3.49 7.00 -12.60
N PRO A 757 -3.41 5.85 -11.94
CA PRO A 757 -3.97 5.69 -10.60
C PRO A 757 -3.21 6.60 -9.62
N LYS A 758 -3.93 7.16 -8.64
CA LYS A 758 -3.31 7.86 -7.51
C LYS A 758 -2.34 6.93 -6.78
N LEU A 759 -1.19 7.46 -6.35
CA LEU A 759 -0.15 6.65 -5.71
C LEU A 759 -0.66 5.90 -4.48
N SER A 760 -1.59 6.50 -3.72
CA SER A 760 -2.24 5.88 -2.55
C SER A 760 -2.88 4.52 -2.83
N LYS A 761 -3.34 4.26 -4.05
CA LYS A 761 -3.93 2.97 -4.45
C LYS A 761 -2.88 1.90 -4.79
N ILE A 762 -1.65 2.32 -5.10
CA ILE A 762 -0.55 1.45 -5.54
C ILE A 762 0.41 1.11 -4.40
N ILE A 763 0.40 1.89 -3.31
CA ILE A 763 1.23 1.66 -2.12
C ILE A 763 1.22 0.19 -1.62
N PRO A 764 0.08 -0.52 -1.50
CA PRO A 764 0.08 -1.92 -1.05
C PRO A 764 0.83 -2.88 -2.00
N ILE A 765 0.91 -2.51 -3.27
CA ILE A 765 1.59 -3.29 -4.32
C ILE A 765 3.08 -2.94 -4.36
N LEU A 766 3.43 -1.68 -4.10
CA LEU A 766 4.80 -1.16 -4.14
C LEU A 766 5.74 -1.94 -3.22
N GLU A 767 5.29 -2.32 -2.02
CA GLU A 767 6.09 -3.11 -1.08
C GLU A 767 6.52 -4.46 -1.66
N ASN A 768 5.56 -5.21 -2.22
CA ASN A 768 5.86 -6.49 -2.86
C ASN A 768 6.77 -6.34 -4.07
N LEU A 769 6.64 -5.23 -4.81
CA LEU A 769 7.49 -4.92 -5.96
C LEU A 769 8.94 -4.65 -5.52
N ILE A 770 9.14 -3.80 -4.51
CA ILE A 770 10.46 -3.45 -3.99
C ILE A 770 11.14 -4.67 -3.37
N MET A 771 10.41 -5.49 -2.62
CA MET A 771 10.98 -6.71 -2.02
C MET A 771 11.39 -7.75 -3.07
N LYS A 772 10.76 -7.73 -4.26
CA LYS A 772 11.09 -8.63 -5.38
C LYS A 772 11.98 -7.97 -6.43
N SER A 773 12.36 -6.70 -6.26
CA SER A 773 13.03 -5.94 -7.33
C SER A 773 14.44 -6.45 -7.61
N ASP A 774 15.12 -6.98 -6.59
CA ASP A 774 16.42 -7.67 -6.73
C ASP A 774 16.31 -8.97 -7.54
N ALA A 775 15.16 -9.65 -7.50
CA ALA A 775 14.92 -10.90 -8.24
C ALA A 775 14.40 -10.67 -9.67
N LEU A 776 13.92 -9.45 -9.96
CA LEU A 776 13.45 -9.07 -11.29
C LEU A 776 14.62 -9.02 -12.27
N THR A 777 14.46 -9.65 -13.44
CA THR A 777 15.47 -9.60 -14.50
C THR A 777 15.54 -8.22 -15.16
N ASN A 778 14.40 -7.55 -15.32
CA ASN A 778 14.31 -6.23 -15.93
C ASN A 778 13.95 -5.18 -14.89
N ALA A 779 14.26 -3.90 -15.16
CA ALA A 779 13.91 -2.83 -14.23
C ALA A 779 12.45 -2.37 -14.41
N VAL A 780 11.83 -2.64 -15.55
CA VAL A 780 10.51 -2.09 -15.92
C VAL A 780 9.36 -3.05 -15.63
N VAL A 781 8.40 -2.57 -14.84
CA VAL A 781 7.13 -3.25 -14.54
C VAL A 781 5.97 -2.40 -15.05
N VAL A 782 5.05 -3.01 -15.78
CA VAL A 782 3.83 -2.37 -16.28
C VAL A 782 2.66 -2.69 -15.35
N CYS A 783 1.95 -1.65 -14.93
CA CYS A 783 0.71 -1.75 -14.18
C CYS A 783 -0.50 -1.43 -15.09
N SER A 784 -1.58 -2.19 -14.95
CA SER A 784 -2.85 -1.97 -15.66
C SER A 784 -4.05 -2.40 -14.81
N GLU A 785 -5.22 -1.78 -14.97
CA GLU A 785 -6.47 -2.27 -14.36
C GLU A 785 -6.87 -3.63 -14.94
N HIS A 786 -7.32 -4.56 -14.09
CA HIS A 786 -7.79 -5.88 -14.51
C HIS A 786 -9.30 -5.87 -14.79
N GLU A 787 -9.70 -6.26 -16.01
CA GLU A 787 -11.08 -6.12 -16.53
C GLU A 787 -12.13 -7.10 -15.94
N ALA A 788 -11.78 -7.96 -14.98
CA ALA A 788 -12.76 -8.86 -14.37
C ALA A 788 -13.98 -8.13 -13.77
N ASP A 789 -13.84 -6.84 -13.40
CA ASP A 789 -14.91 -6.03 -12.83
C ASP A 789 -15.83 -5.32 -13.84
N LYS A 790 -15.53 -5.33 -15.16
CA LYS A 790 -16.45 -4.78 -16.16
C LYS A 790 -17.75 -5.58 -16.23
N TRP A 791 -17.65 -6.90 -16.15
CA TRP A 791 -18.83 -7.78 -16.12
C TRP A 791 -19.61 -7.63 -14.82
N THR A 792 -18.97 -7.52 -13.66
CA THR A 792 -19.65 -7.26 -12.38
C THR A 792 -20.36 -5.90 -12.38
N ARG A 793 -19.77 -4.84 -12.96
CA ARG A 793 -20.45 -3.56 -13.17
C ARG A 793 -21.60 -3.66 -14.15
N MET A 794 -21.48 -4.44 -15.21
CA MET A 794 -22.58 -4.72 -16.15
C MET A 794 -23.71 -5.52 -15.48
N THR A 795 -23.39 -6.51 -14.64
CA THR A 795 -24.38 -7.28 -13.87
C THR A 795 -25.06 -6.42 -12.81
N ILE A 796 -24.35 -5.52 -12.13
CA ILE A 796 -24.93 -4.55 -11.19
C ILE A 796 -25.80 -3.52 -11.92
N LEU A 797 -25.38 -3.03 -13.09
CA LEU A 797 -26.20 -2.15 -13.94
C LEU A 797 -27.43 -2.87 -14.51
N PHE A 798 -27.33 -4.17 -14.83
CA PHE A 798 -28.47 -5.01 -15.24
C PHE A 798 -29.42 -5.30 -14.06
N ILE A 799 -28.91 -5.49 -12.84
CA ILE A 799 -29.73 -5.67 -11.63
C ILE A 799 -30.43 -4.35 -11.25
N TYR A 800 -29.76 -3.21 -11.40
CA TYR A 800 -30.36 -1.89 -11.16
C TYR A 800 -31.41 -1.52 -12.22
N SER A 801 -31.18 -1.82 -13.50
CA SER A 801 -32.16 -1.57 -14.57
C SER A 801 -33.39 -2.48 -14.49
N TYR A 802 -33.24 -3.72 -14.01
CA TYR A 802 -34.38 -4.60 -13.70
C TYR A 802 -35.16 -4.14 -12.45
N SER A 803 -34.51 -3.55 -11.45
CA SER A 803 -35.20 -3.05 -10.23
C SER A 803 -35.98 -1.74 -10.45
N ILE A 804 -35.54 -0.91 -11.41
CA ILE A 804 -36.19 0.37 -11.72
C ILE A 804 -37.44 0.17 -12.61
N THR A 805 -37.52 -0.92 -13.36
CA THR A 805 -38.68 -1.22 -14.23
C THR A 805 -39.85 -1.91 -13.51
N GLN A 806 -39.70 -2.35 -12.26
CA GLN A 806 -40.79 -2.95 -11.46
C GLN A 806 -41.45 -2.03 -10.41
N ARG A 807 -41.07 -0.75 -10.31
CA ARG A 807 -41.63 0.19 -9.30
C ARG A 807 -42.53 1.31 -9.81
N THR A 808 -43.02 1.23 -11.06
CA THR A 808 -44.02 2.17 -11.58
C THR A 808 -45.30 1.46 -11.98
N ALA A 809 -46.04 0.95 -10.99
CA ALA A 809 -47.45 0.62 -11.14
C ALA A 809 -48.14 0.55 -9.77
N VAL A 810 -48.55 1.71 -9.24
CA VAL A 810 -49.69 1.79 -8.32
C VAL A 810 -50.61 2.90 -8.83
N PRO A 811 -51.93 2.68 -8.96
CA PRO A 811 -52.84 3.61 -9.61
C PRO A 811 -53.32 4.70 -8.65
N ASN A 812 -53.57 5.88 -9.22
CA ASN A 812 -54.29 6.98 -8.60
C ASN A 812 -55.64 6.53 -8.05
N TYR A 813 -55.94 6.87 -6.80
CA TYR A 813 -57.30 7.20 -6.36
C TYR A 813 -57.28 8.43 -5.45
N ARG A 814 -58.31 9.25 -5.66
CA ARG A 814 -58.61 10.55 -5.05
C ARG A 814 -58.69 10.52 -3.52
#